data_AF-A0A2V8P9U7-F1
#
_entry.id   AF-A0A2V8P9U7-F1
#
_cell.length_a   1.000
_cell.length_b   1.000
_cell.length_c   1.000
_cell.angle_alpha   90.00
_cell.angle_beta   90.00
_cell.angle_gamma   90.00
#
_symmetry.space_group_name_H-M   'P 1'
#
loop_
_entity.id
_entity.type
_entity.pdbx_description
1 polymer ?
#
loop_
_entity_poly.entity_id
_entity_poly.type
_entity_poly.pdbx_seq_one_letter_code
_entity_poly.pdbx_strand_id
1 'polypeptide(L)'
;MTLIAGTKLGRYEIRSKIGEGGMGEVYLARDLELDRTVAIKILPETLASDPQRLQRFVQEARAASALNHPHILTIYEIGVTGSSRFIATEFIDGETLRQRISAGLNLAEALEITIQVGSALSAAHAVGIIHRDIKPENIMVRHDGYIKVLDFGLAKLTEPKGSTTDTEAPTRAMVNTDAGTVMGTANYMSPEQAKGIHVDARSDLWSLGAVLYEMIARHVPFPGETPTETISLILQREPAPLTRFAHGVPAELERIATKALTKDREERYQTAKDLLIDLKSLKRKLEVDAEIERTVAPELRSSASTSRGPSVAATVSGAVTATTPAGAHSPSSAEYVVSGIRHHKLVAAIALLVLLVAAFGVGAYLHARNTEVAIESIAVLPFVDQNHDPDSEYLSDGLTEGIINSLTQLPRLKVIARSSVFRYKGKETDPFMAGKELGVRAILTGRIVQRGDNITISTELVDVRDNKQLWGEQYTEKVSDLMSLQRDIAGKIVGNLRLKISGEEHNRMMKHYTDNAEAYRLYLKGRFYWNKRNAESLKKSIDYFNQAIEKDPNFALAYSGLADAYGLLPNYSGGSPQEFAPKAKAAAKKAIELDDNLAEAHTSLATMLADYDWNWAEGEKEFKKAIALNPNYATAHQWYSDGPLLSEGRFEEANAEMKRAQELDPLSLIINAEVGANYIYERQYDKAIEQLRKTIELDPNFYYARWNLGFAYSMKGSFSEALTEYQTAFKLSNDPSIVGLIGNAYARSGHRGEALKTLEQLKELSKQTYVDPNAFVQIYVGLDDKEQAFQWLEKCYQDHAPEMAFVKIDPLLDSLRSDPRLADFVHRVGL
;
A
#
# COMPACT_ATOMS: atom_id res chain seq x y z
N MET A 1 3.65 29.67 -35.45
CA MET A 1 4.60 30.74 -35.05
C MET A 1 5.53 30.17 -33.98
N THR A 2 6.84 30.25 -34.15
CA THR A 2 7.80 29.85 -33.11
C THR A 2 7.81 30.88 -31.97
N LEU A 3 7.70 30.42 -30.73
CA LEU A 3 7.65 31.27 -29.54
C LEU A 3 9.06 31.68 -29.12
N ILE A 4 9.25 32.96 -28.79
CA ILE A 4 10.55 33.49 -28.31
C ILE A 4 10.64 33.43 -26.78
N ALA A 5 11.86 33.41 -26.25
CA ALA A 5 12.11 33.47 -24.82
C ALA A 5 11.45 34.72 -24.19
N GLY A 6 10.85 34.56 -23.02
CA GLY A 6 10.07 35.60 -22.33
C GLY A 6 8.60 35.70 -22.76
N THR A 7 8.18 34.98 -23.80
CA THR A 7 6.76 34.89 -24.18
C THR A 7 5.96 34.23 -23.05
N LYS A 8 4.81 34.82 -22.69
CA LYS A 8 3.91 34.25 -21.67
C LYS A 8 2.75 33.51 -22.32
N LEU A 9 2.54 32.26 -21.91
CA LEU A 9 1.37 31.44 -22.22
C LEU A 9 0.63 31.17 -20.91
N GLY A 10 -0.42 31.96 -20.64
CA GLY A 10 -1.10 31.93 -19.34
C GLY A 10 -0.11 32.21 -18.21
N ARG A 11 0.05 31.25 -17.30
CA ARG A 11 1.02 31.31 -16.18
C ARG A 11 2.44 30.85 -16.53
N TYR A 12 2.68 30.38 -17.75
CA TYR A 12 3.98 29.84 -18.16
C TYR A 12 4.80 30.87 -18.93
N GLU A 13 6.07 31.04 -18.55
CA GLU A 13 7.02 31.88 -19.27
C GLU A 13 8.00 31.00 -20.06
N ILE A 14 7.98 31.12 -21.39
CA ILE A 14 8.86 30.36 -22.30
C ILE A 14 10.32 30.77 -22.08
N ARG A 15 11.21 29.78 -21.95
CA ARG A 15 12.66 29.95 -21.79
C ARG A 15 13.42 29.67 -23.09
N SER A 16 13.17 28.52 -23.69
CA SER A 16 13.84 28.10 -24.93
C SER A 16 13.04 27.00 -25.64
N LYS A 17 13.26 26.82 -26.95
CA LYS A 17 12.76 25.66 -27.69
C LYS A 17 13.68 24.47 -27.41
N ILE A 18 13.09 23.32 -27.05
CA ILE A 18 13.83 22.10 -26.69
C ILE A 18 13.57 20.92 -27.65
N GLY A 19 12.54 21.00 -28.49
CA GLY A 19 12.27 19.98 -29.50
C GLY A 19 11.24 20.41 -30.55
N GLU A 20 11.19 19.67 -31.64
CA GLU A 20 10.20 19.82 -32.71
C GLU A 20 9.94 18.44 -33.32
N GLY A 21 8.66 18.12 -33.56
CA GLY A 21 8.26 16.86 -34.20
C GLY A 21 6.87 16.95 -34.82
N GLY A 22 6.35 15.82 -35.30
CA GLY A 22 5.06 15.76 -36.00
C GLY A 22 3.83 16.20 -35.17
N MET A 23 3.99 16.33 -33.86
CA MET A 23 2.95 16.80 -32.93
C MET A 23 3.15 18.25 -32.45
N GLY A 24 4.03 19.00 -33.11
CA GLY A 24 4.30 20.41 -32.81
C GLY A 24 5.64 20.66 -32.10
N GLU A 25 5.83 21.90 -31.69
CA GLU A 25 7.06 22.39 -31.04
C GLU A 25 6.98 22.23 -29.52
N VAL A 26 8.10 21.85 -28.90
CA VAL A 26 8.22 21.69 -27.44
C VAL A 26 9.20 22.73 -26.89
N TYR A 27 8.79 23.40 -25.81
CA TYR A 27 9.50 24.50 -25.18
C TYR A 27 9.77 24.22 -23.70
N LEU A 28 10.94 24.60 -23.22
CA LEU A 28 11.21 24.74 -21.80
C LEU A 28 10.51 26.01 -21.28
N ALA A 29 9.81 25.93 -20.17
CA ALA A 29 9.16 27.08 -19.55
C ALA A 29 9.27 27.07 -18.02
N ARG A 30 9.03 28.22 -17.39
CA ARG A 30 8.86 28.35 -15.94
C ARG A 30 7.38 28.59 -15.64
N ASP A 31 6.82 27.76 -14.79
CA ASP A 31 5.51 27.98 -14.16
C ASP A 31 5.66 29.09 -13.11
N LEU A 32 5.04 30.25 -13.35
CA LEU A 32 5.21 31.44 -12.50
C LEU A 32 4.40 31.36 -11.19
N GLU A 33 3.45 30.44 -11.07
CA GLU A 33 2.64 30.28 -9.85
C GLU A 33 3.26 29.28 -8.88
N LEU A 34 3.68 28.12 -9.40
CA LEU A 34 4.25 27.03 -8.60
C LEU A 34 5.78 27.05 -8.52
N ASP A 35 6.40 28.03 -9.19
CA ASP A 35 7.84 28.21 -9.30
C ASP A 35 8.63 26.96 -9.69
N ARG A 36 8.24 26.32 -10.79
CA ARG A 36 8.86 25.09 -11.28
C ARG A 36 9.16 25.11 -12.78
N THR A 37 10.09 24.27 -13.19
CA THR A 37 10.43 24.06 -14.60
C THR A 37 9.50 23.04 -15.23
N VAL A 38 8.96 23.36 -16.41
CA VAL A 38 8.00 22.52 -17.14
C VAL A 38 8.36 22.47 -18.62
N ALA A 39 7.86 21.45 -19.32
CA ALA A 39 7.88 21.39 -20.78
C ALA A 39 6.49 21.76 -21.32
N ILE A 40 6.44 22.65 -22.31
CA ILE A 40 5.21 23.11 -22.96
C ILE A 40 5.24 22.64 -24.42
N LYS A 41 4.31 21.77 -24.79
CA LYS A 41 4.13 21.29 -26.17
C LYS A 41 3.00 22.07 -26.84
N ILE A 42 3.30 22.80 -27.90
CA ILE A 42 2.33 23.58 -28.68
C ILE A 42 1.69 22.66 -29.72
N LEU A 43 0.36 22.61 -29.74
CA LEU A 43 -0.37 21.77 -30.67
C LEU A 43 -0.41 22.41 -32.08
N PRO A 44 -0.27 21.63 -33.17
CA PRO A 44 -0.33 22.15 -34.53
C PRO A 44 -1.69 22.78 -34.86
N GLU A 45 -1.70 23.85 -35.66
CA GLU A 45 -2.95 24.52 -36.09
C GLU A 45 -3.90 23.56 -36.82
N THR A 46 -3.38 22.60 -37.58
CA THR A 46 -4.16 21.57 -38.29
C THR A 46 -4.97 20.67 -37.35
N LEU A 47 -4.44 20.37 -36.16
CA LEU A 47 -5.16 19.64 -35.12
C LEU A 47 -6.17 20.57 -34.43
N ALA A 48 -5.81 21.83 -34.20
CA ALA A 48 -6.68 22.81 -33.55
C ALA A 48 -7.90 23.21 -34.41
N SER A 49 -7.78 23.13 -35.74
CA SER A 49 -8.84 23.48 -36.70
C SER A 49 -9.89 22.40 -36.94
N ASP A 50 -9.65 21.15 -36.51
CA ASP A 50 -10.61 20.03 -36.63
C ASP A 50 -11.19 19.69 -35.24
N PRO A 51 -12.43 20.12 -34.94
CA PRO A 51 -13.03 19.91 -33.63
C PRO A 51 -13.13 18.44 -33.20
N GLN A 52 -13.33 17.53 -34.15
CA GLN A 52 -13.47 16.09 -33.83
C GLN A 52 -12.13 15.44 -33.52
N ARG A 53 -11.05 15.84 -34.21
CA ARG A 53 -9.70 15.38 -33.86
C ARG A 53 -9.24 15.97 -32.54
N LEU A 54 -9.47 17.26 -32.33
CA LEU A 54 -9.13 17.93 -31.10
C LEU A 54 -9.87 17.34 -29.88
N GLN A 55 -11.16 17.03 -30.01
CA GLN A 55 -11.92 16.43 -28.92
C GLN A 55 -11.38 15.05 -28.53
N ARG A 56 -11.09 14.19 -29.51
CA ARG A 56 -10.46 12.87 -29.25
C ARG A 56 -9.09 13.03 -28.62
N PHE A 57 -8.31 14.01 -29.07
CA PHE A 57 -6.98 14.30 -28.54
C PHE A 57 -7.03 14.72 -27.07
N VAL A 58 -7.92 15.64 -26.72
CA VAL A 58 -8.13 16.04 -25.33
C VAL A 58 -8.61 14.85 -24.48
N GLN A 59 -9.45 13.97 -25.04
CA GLN A 59 -9.91 12.77 -24.33
C GLN A 59 -8.77 11.79 -24.02
N GLU A 60 -7.91 11.50 -25.01
CA GLU A 60 -6.75 10.61 -24.80
C GLU A 60 -5.70 11.25 -23.88
N ALA A 61 -5.45 12.56 -24.01
CA ALA A 61 -4.55 13.29 -23.10
C ALA A 61 -5.07 13.31 -21.65
N ARG A 62 -6.39 13.43 -21.44
CA ARG A 62 -7.00 13.32 -20.11
C ARG A 62 -6.88 11.91 -19.53
N ALA A 63 -7.14 10.89 -20.35
CA ALA A 63 -6.97 9.50 -19.93
C ALA A 63 -5.50 9.24 -19.52
N ALA A 64 -4.54 9.71 -20.31
CA ALA A 64 -3.12 9.62 -19.99
C ALA A 64 -2.74 10.43 -18.74
N SER A 65 -3.34 11.60 -18.50
CA SER A 65 -3.07 12.43 -17.30
C SER A 65 -3.52 11.79 -15.99
N ALA A 66 -4.46 10.84 -16.03
CA ALA A 66 -4.90 10.09 -14.87
C ALA A 66 -3.90 8.99 -14.45
N LEU A 67 -2.92 8.68 -15.30
CA LEU A 67 -1.87 7.71 -15.00
C LEU A 67 -0.83 8.34 -14.06
N ASN A 68 -0.74 7.86 -12.83
CA ASN A 68 0.30 8.23 -11.88
C ASN A 68 1.31 7.09 -11.74
N HIS A 69 2.41 7.13 -12.50
CA HIS A 69 3.44 6.10 -12.48
C HIS A 69 4.84 6.72 -12.69
N PRO A 70 5.88 6.26 -11.96
CA PRO A 70 7.21 6.86 -12.01
C PRO A 70 7.84 6.85 -13.42
N HIS A 71 7.47 5.89 -14.26
CA HIS A 71 7.99 5.75 -15.63
C HIS A 71 7.06 6.30 -16.73
N ILE A 72 5.99 7.01 -16.37
CA ILE A 72 5.09 7.68 -17.32
C ILE A 72 5.25 9.19 -17.18
N LEU A 73 5.23 9.92 -18.30
CA LEU A 73 5.27 11.38 -18.31
C LEU A 73 4.01 11.98 -17.69
N THR A 74 4.20 12.87 -16.71
CA THR A 74 3.13 13.57 -16.01
C THR A 74 2.65 14.77 -16.82
N ILE A 75 1.36 14.82 -17.10
CA ILE A 75 0.69 15.97 -17.71
C ILE A 75 0.10 16.83 -16.58
N TYR A 76 0.51 18.10 -16.51
CA TYR A 76 0.00 19.04 -15.52
C TYR A 76 -1.23 19.79 -16.01
N GLU A 77 -1.28 20.14 -17.30
CA GLU A 77 -2.34 20.98 -17.84
C GLU A 77 -2.50 20.80 -19.35
N ILE A 78 -3.74 20.94 -19.81
CA ILE A 78 -4.06 21.17 -21.23
C ILE A 78 -4.69 22.55 -21.31
N GLY A 79 -3.96 23.51 -21.87
CA GLY A 79 -4.29 24.92 -21.83
C GLY A 79 -4.62 25.51 -23.20
N VAL A 80 -5.30 26.65 -23.17
CA VAL A 80 -5.54 27.50 -24.34
C VAL A 80 -5.20 28.93 -23.96
N THR A 81 -4.37 29.59 -24.77
CA THR A 81 -4.06 31.02 -24.60
C THR A 81 -4.07 31.70 -25.96
N GLY A 82 -4.97 32.66 -26.14
CA GLY A 82 -5.24 33.24 -27.46
C GLY A 82 -5.70 32.16 -28.45
N SER A 83 -5.05 32.08 -29.61
CA SER A 83 -5.27 31.00 -30.61
C SER A 83 -4.43 29.75 -30.37
N SER A 84 -3.49 29.77 -29.43
CA SER A 84 -2.55 28.67 -29.20
C SER A 84 -3.08 27.69 -28.18
N ARG A 85 -3.07 26.39 -28.52
CA ARG A 85 -3.37 25.29 -27.60
C ARG A 85 -2.08 24.60 -27.21
N PHE A 86 -1.94 24.22 -25.96
CA PHE A 86 -0.72 23.61 -25.45
C PHE A 86 -0.98 22.54 -24.40
N ILE A 87 0.00 21.66 -24.20
CA ILE A 87 0.07 20.73 -23.08
C ILE A 87 1.28 21.11 -22.22
N ALA A 88 1.07 21.31 -20.93
CA ALA A 88 2.13 21.47 -19.95
C ALA A 88 2.40 20.14 -19.27
N THR A 89 3.65 19.71 -19.26
CA THR A 89 4.10 18.45 -18.66
C THR A 89 5.28 18.68 -17.72
N GLU A 90 5.65 17.65 -16.96
CA GLU A 90 6.96 17.63 -16.31
C GLU A 90 8.07 17.80 -17.35
N PHE A 91 9.12 18.55 -16.99
CA PHE A 91 10.34 18.63 -17.77
C PHE A 91 11.25 17.47 -17.37
N ILE A 92 11.66 16.67 -18.35
CA ILE A 92 12.56 15.54 -18.13
C ILE A 92 13.98 15.97 -18.49
N ASP A 93 14.83 16.12 -17.48
CA ASP A 93 16.25 16.39 -17.65
C ASP A 93 17.02 15.11 -17.98
N GLY A 94 17.28 14.89 -19.28
CA GLY A 94 17.89 13.68 -19.81
C GLY A 94 18.00 13.69 -21.33
N GLU A 95 18.33 12.53 -21.90
CA GLU A 95 18.41 12.32 -23.35
C GLU A 95 17.38 11.28 -23.82
N THR A 96 17.04 11.31 -25.11
CA THR A 96 16.18 10.27 -25.70
C THR A 96 16.91 8.93 -25.79
N LEU A 97 16.18 7.82 -25.76
CA LEU A 97 16.76 6.49 -25.95
C LEU A 97 17.44 6.38 -27.33
N ARG A 98 16.98 7.10 -28.36
CA ARG A 98 17.66 7.19 -29.65
C ARG A 98 19.09 7.71 -29.53
N GLN A 99 19.28 8.80 -28.77
CA GLN A 99 20.60 9.39 -28.52
C GLN A 99 21.47 8.41 -27.72
N ARG A 100 20.89 7.78 -26.69
CA ARG A 100 21.57 6.78 -25.86
C ARG A 100 22.01 5.54 -26.64
N ILE A 101 21.16 5.02 -27.54
CA ILE A 101 21.51 3.92 -28.47
C ILE A 101 22.67 4.35 -29.35
N SER A 102 22.69 5.57 -29.87
CA SER A 102 23.79 6.06 -30.70
C SER A 102 25.11 6.18 -29.92
N ALA A 103 25.03 6.55 -28.64
CA ALA A 103 26.18 6.68 -27.75
C ALA A 103 26.76 5.35 -27.24
N GLY A 104 25.96 4.27 -27.20
CA GLY A 104 26.44 2.95 -26.77
C GLY A 104 25.81 2.45 -25.47
N LEU A 105 24.94 1.44 -25.54
CA LEU A 105 24.36 0.70 -24.42
C LEU A 105 25.04 -0.66 -24.19
N ASN A 106 25.20 -1.04 -22.92
CA ASN A 106 25.53 -2.42 -22.56
C ASN A 106 24.26 -3.25 -22.32
N LEU A 107 24.41 -4.57 -22.19
CA LEU A 107 23.28 -5.49 -22.01
C LEU A 107 22.48 -5.21 -20.72
N ALA A 108 23.15 -4.96 -19.59
CA ALA A 108 22.49 -4.70 -18.32
C ALA A 108 21.62 -3.44 -18.38
N GLU A 109 22.12 -2.40 -19.04
CA GLU A 109 21.42 -1.15 -19.26
C GLU A 109 20.22 -1.31 -20.21
N ALA A 110 20.38 -2.06 -21.32
CA ALA A 110 19.28 -2.36 -22.23
C ALA A 110 18.15 -3.15 -21.52
N LEU A 111 18.50 -4.09 -20.65
CA LEU A 111 17.52 -4.82 -19.83
C LEU A 111 16.81 -3.91 -18.84
N GLU A 112 17.55 -3.05 -18.15
CA GLU A 112 16.97 -2.10 -17.18
C GLU A 112 15.99 -1.14 -17.85
N ILE A 113 16.37 -0.56 -18.99
CA ILE A 113 15.50 0.31 -19.78
C ILE A 113 14.22 -0.43 -20.18
N THR A 114 14.36 -1.65 -20.70
CA THR A 114 13.21 -2.47 -21.13
C THR A 114 12.29 -2.82 -19.97
N ILE A 115 12.83 -3.11 -18.78
CA ILE A 115 12.04 -3.39 -17.57
C ILE A 115 11.25 -2.14 -17.16
N GLN A 116 11.88 -0.96 -17.13
CA GLN A 116 11.18 0.27 -16.73
C GLN A 116 10.09 0.68 -17.74
N VAL A 117 10.34 0.54 -19.05
CA VAL A 117 9.33 0.76 -20.10
C VAL A 117 8.21 -0.27 -20.01
N GLY A 118 8.54 -1.56 -19.79
CA GLY A 118 7.54 -2.60 -19.56
C GLY A 118 6.64 -2.31 -18.35
N SER A 119 7.20 -1.73 -17.28
CA SER A 119 6.45 -1.30 -16.10
C SER A 119 5.45 -0.20 -16.45
N ALA A 120 5.88 0.81 -17.22
CA ALA A 120 5.01 1.87 -17.71
C ALA A 120 3.85 1.32 -18.56
N LEU A 121 4.16 0.40 -19.49
CA LEU A 121 3.13 -0.25 -20.33
C LEU A 121 2.16 -1.08 -19.49
N SER A 122 2.66 -1.85 -18.51
CA SER A 122 1.80 -2.65 -17.63
C SER A 122 0.83 -1.79 -16.84
N ALA A 123 1.26 -0.64 -16.33
CA ALA A 123 0.40 0.30 -15.62
C ALA A 123 -0.67 0.90 -16.55
N ALA A 124 -0.27 1.35 -17.74
CA ALA A 124 -1.21 1.92 -18.71
C ALA A 124 -2.24 0.88 -19.21
N HIS A 125 -1.79 -0.35 -19.50
CA HIS A 125 -2.66 -1.43 -19.99
C HIS A 125 -3.68 -1.87 -18.94
N ALA A 126 -3.34 -1.84 -17.64
CA ALA A 126 -4.24 -2.22 -16.56
C ALA A 126 -5.51 -1.35 -16.47
N VAL A 127 -5.44 -0.12 -16.97
CA VAL A 127 -6.58 0.82 -17.05
C VAL A 127 -7.09 1.00 -18.49
N GLY A 128 -6.67 0.14 -19.42
CA GLY A 128 -7.15 0.11 -20.80
C GLY A 128 -6.54 1.15 -21.75
N ILE A 129 -5.44 1.81 -21.37
CA ILE A 129 -4.75 2.79 -22.22
C ILE A 129 -3.63 2.08 -23.00
N ILE A 130 -3.66 2.20 -24.33
CA ILE A 130 -2.65 1.62 -25.24
C ILE A 130 -1.79 2.75 -25.80
N HIS A 131 -0.46 2.58 -25.79
CA HIS A 131 0.48 3.63 -26.21
C HIS A 131 0.48 3.84 -27.74
N ARG A 132 0.51 2.75 -28.52
CA ARG A 132 0.46 2.66 -29.98
C ARG A 132 1.68 3.17 -30.76
N ASP A 133 2.58 3.93 -30.13
CA ASP A 133 3.78 4.51 -30.79
C ASP A 133 5.05 4.37 -29.92
N ILE A 134 5.31 3.17 -29.38
CA ILE A 134 6.55 2.91 -28.62
C ILE A 134 7.74 2.87 -29.57
N LYS A 135 8.71 3.76 -29.35
CA LYS A 135 9.95 3.89 -30.12
C LYS A 135 11.01 4.66 -29.32
N PRO A 136 12.30 4.60 -29.70
CA PRO A 136 13.38 5.22 -28.94
C PRO A 136 13.24 6.75 -28.77
N GLU A 137 12.56 7.43 -29.67
CA GLU A 137 12.31 8.88 -29.60
C GLU A 137 11.28 9.25 -28.51
N ASN A 138 10.39 8.33 -28.14
CA ASN A 138 9.34 8.53 -27.12
C ASN A 138 9.74 7.97 -25.74
N ILE A 139 11.02 7.65 -25.54
CA ILE A 139 11.55 7.14 -24.27
C ILE A 139 12.70 8.04 -23.85
N MET A 140 12.57 8.70 -22.70
CA MET A 140 13.62 9.55 -22.12
C MET A 140 14.38 8.80 -21.03
N VAL A 141 15.70 8.90 -21.09
CA VAL A 141 16.66 8.37 -20.12
C VAL A 141 17.18 9.56 -19.30
N ARG A 142 16.81 9.61 -18.02
CA ARG A 142 17.34 10.62 -17.09
C ARG A 142 18.75 10.27 -16.67
N HIS A 143 19.51 11.28 -16.24
CA HIS A 143 20.88 11.14 -15.78
C HIS A 143 21.03 10.21 -14.56
N ASP A 144 19.97 10.05 -13.75
CA ASP A 144 19.92 9.15 -12.59
C ASP A 144 19.51 7.71 -12.95
N GLY A 145 19.32 7.40 -14.24
CA GLY A 145 18.94 6.07 -14.74
C GLY A 145 17.44 5.79 -14.73
N TYR A 146 16.60 6.76 -14.35
CA TYR A 146 15.14 6.64 -14.46
C TYR A 146 14.65 6.84 -15.89
N ILE A 147 13.74 5.98 -16.33
CA ILE A 147 13.13 6.05 -17.65
C ILE A 147 11.75 6.69 -17.57
N LYS A 148 11.43 7.55 -18.54
CA LYS A 148 10.11 8.18 -18.73
C LYS A 148 9.60 7.92 -20.13
N VAL A 149 8.45 7.26 -20.24
CA VAL A 149 7.73 7.04 -21.49
C VAL A 149 6.85 8.26 -21.77
N LEU A 150 7.01 8.84 -22.96
CA LEU A 150 6.35 10.07 -23.39
C LEU A 150 5.10 9.78 -24.24
N ASP A 151 4.12 10.70 -24.23
CA ASP A 151 3.06 10.80 -25.25
C ASP A 151 2.16 9.55 -25.49
N PHE A 152 1.60 8.96 -24.42
CA PHE A 152 0.62 7.86 -24.53
C PHE A 152 -0.57 8.22 -25.44
N GLY A 153 -0.76 7.47 -26.52
CA GLY A 153 -1.95 7.55 -27.40
C GLY A 153 -2.00 8.76 -28.34
N LEU A 154 -1.33 9.85 -28.01
CA LEU A 154 -1.43 11.14 -28.71
C LEU A 154 -1.06 11.02 -30.20
N ALA A 155 0.00 10.27 -30.50
CA ALA A 155 0.49 9.77 -31.80
C ALA A 155 -0.47 9.83 -33.00
N LYS A 156 -1.59 9.12 -32.88
CA LYS A 156 -2.36 8.60 -34.03
C LYS A 156 -3.66 9.34 -34.30
N LEU A 157 -3.97 10.37 -33.51
CA LEU A 157 -5.19 11.17 -33.65
C LEU A 157 -5.06 12.34 -34.65
N THR A 158 -3.84 12.62 -35.09
CA THR A 158 -3.50 13.69 -36.05
C THR A 158 -3.57 13.23 -37.51
N GLU A 159 -3.56 11.92 -37.79
CA GLU A 159 -3.62 11.38 -39.15
C GLU A 159 -5.05 11.48 -39.75
N PRO A 160 -5.20 11.87 -41.03
CA PRO A 160 -6.51 11.88 -41.68
C PRO A 160 -7.06 10.46 -41.82
N LYS A 161 -8.17 10.16 -41.13
CA LYS A 161 -8.98 8.99 -41.50
C LYS A 161 -9.68 9.28 -42.83
N GLY A 162 -9.29 8.55 -43.88
CA GLY A 162 -10.16 8.34 -45.03
C GLY A 162 -11.49 7.72 -44.57
N SER A 163 -12.59 8.15 -45.15
CA SER A 163 -13.96 7.75 -44.83
C SER A 163 -14.13 6.22 -44.78
N THR A 164 -14.84 5.75 -43.75
CA THR A 164 -15.06 4.36 -43.36
C THR A 164 -16.04 3.59 -44.25
N THR A 165 -15.88 3.63 -45.58
CA THR A 165 -16.77 2.87 -46.49
C THR A 165 -16.09 2.06 -47.59
N ASP A 166 -14.77 2.08 -47.74
CA ASP A 166 -14.08 1.22 -48.72
C ASP A 166 -13.04 0.33 -48.04
N THR A 167 -13.22 -0.99 -48.17
CA THR A 167 -12.34 -2.05 -47.62
C THR A 167 -10.92 -2.07 -48.21
N GLU A 168 -10.60 -1.17 -49.13
CA GLU A 168 -9.25 -1.00 -49.71
C GLU A 168 -8.60 0.36 -49.37
N ALA A 169 -9.30 1.26 -48.68
CA ALA A 169 -8.79 2.59 -48.32
C ALA A 169 -7.74 2.67 -47.18
N PRO A 170 -7.67 1.76 -46.17
CA PRO A 170 -6.74 1.95 -45.06
C PRO A 170 -5.26 1.83 -45.49
N THR A 171 -4.98 1.08 -46.55
CA THR A 171 -3.62 0.89 -47.09
C THR A 171 -3.12 2.11 -47.88
N ARG A 172 -4.01 2.93 -48.48
CA ARG A 172 -3.63 4.12 -49.27
C ARG A 172 -3.43 5.38 -48.41
N ALA A 173 -4.15 5.51 -47.30
CA ALA A 173 -3.98 6.65 -46.39
C ALA A 173 -2.63 6.63 -45.64
N MET A 174 -2.00 5.45 -45.50
CA MET A 174 -0.68 5.28 -44.89
C MET A 174 0.50 5.65 -45.82
N VAL A 175 0.25 5.93 -47.10
CA VAL A 175 1.30 6.18 -48.12
C VAL A 175 1.45 7.67 -48.48
N ASN A 176 0.51 8.54 -48.07
CA ASN A 176 0.64 9.98 -48.30
C ASN A 176 1.40 10.64 -47.15
N THR A 177 2.73 10.76 -47.28
CA THR A 177 3.44 11.88 -46.65
C THR A 177 4.44 12.48 -47.64
N ASP A 178 4.37 13.81 -47.73
CA ASP A 178 5.32 14.65 -48.41
C ASP A 178 6.77 14.35 -47.95
N ALA A 179 7.68 14.55 -48.89
CA ALA A 179 9.07 14.12 -48.83
C ALA A 179 9.82 14.58 -47.56
N GLY A 180 10.41 13.62 -46.84
CA GLY A 180 11.64 13.86 -46.06
C GLY A 180 11.64 13.56 -44.56
N THR A 181 10.50 13.28 -43.91
CA THR A 181 10.44 13.13 -42.43
C THR A 181 9.88 11.79 -41.91
N VAL A 182 9.43 10.89 -42.78
CA VAL A 182 8.71 9.64 -42.40
C VAL A 182 9.51 8.38 -42.75
N MET A 183 10.82 8.37 -42.48
CA MET A 183 11.65 7.20 -42.75
C MET A 183 11.81 6.26 -41.54
N GLY A 184 11.54 6.74 -40.30
CA GLY A 184 11.89 6.02 -39.06
C GLY A 184 10.75 5.30 -38.32
N THR A 185 9.50 5.74 -38.43
CA THR A 185 8.40 5.25 -37.57
C THR A 185 7.91 3.85 -37.90
N ALA A 186 8.05 3.40 -39.16
CA ALA A 186 7.58 2.09 -39.58
C ALA A 186 8.31 0.92 -38.90
N ASN A 187 9.56 1.13 -38.46
CA ASN A 187 10.43 0.08 -37.92
C ASN A 187 9.93 -0.58 -36.62
N TYR A 188 9.07 0.11 -35.87
CA TYR A 188 8.52 -0.39 -34.59
C TYR A 188 7.04 -0.77 -34.69
N MET A 189 6.47 -0.68 -35.89
CA MET A 189 5.06 -0.96 -36.14
C MET A 189 4.77 -2.46 -35.99
N SER A 190 3.64 -2.79 -35.37
CA SER A 190 3.19 -4.18 -35.26
C SER A 190 2.53 -4.69 -36.56
N PRO A 191 2.47 -6.00 -36.81
CA PRO A 191 1.83 -6.57 -37.99
C PRO A 191 0.36 -6.14 -38.16
N GLU A 192 -0.36 -6.00 -37.06
CA GLU A 192 -1.74 -5.52 -37.02
C GLU A 192 -1.87 -4.04 -37.40
N GLN A 193 -0.92 -3.21 -36.96
CA GLN A 193 -0.85 -1.81 -37.40
C GLN A 193 -0.51 -1.71 -38.89
N ALA A 194 0.41 -2.54 -39.38
CA ALA A 194 0.80 -2.61 -40.79
C ALA A 194 -0.33 -3.11 -41.70
N LYS A 195 -1.21 -4.00 -41.20
CA LYS A 195 -2.43 -4.47 -41.88
C LYS A 195 -3.61 -3.49 -41.75
N GLY A 196 -3.49 -2.44 -40.94
CA GLY A 196 -4.58 -1.51 -40.67
C GLY A 196 -5.78 -2.13 -39.92
N ILE A 197 -5.57 -3.25 -39.20
CA ILE A 197 -6.61 -3.92 -38.42
C ILE A 197 -6.61 -3.44 -36.96
N HIS A 198 -7.55 -3.93 -36.15
CA HIS A 198 -7.70 -3.50 -34.76
C HIS A 198 -6.43 -3.75 -33.92
N VAL A 199 -5.97 -2.71 -33.23
CA VAL A 199 -4.75 -2.65 -32.42
C VAL A 199 -5.14 -2.76 -30.95
N ASP A 200 -4.51 -3.68 -30.22
CA ASP A 200 -4.68 -3.86 -28.77
C ASP A 200 -3.33 -3.70 -28.04
N ALA A 201 -3.33 -3.93 -26.72
CA ALA A 201 -2.14 -3.81 -25.87
C ALA A 201 -0.92 -4.63 -26.36
N ARG A 202 -1.15 -5.73 -27.08
CA ARG A 202 -0.09 -6.62 -27.60
C ARG A 202 0.71 -5.99 -28.74
N SER A 203 0.20 -4.91 -29.33
CA SER A 203 0.97 -4.09 -30.27
C SER A 203 2.09 -3.32 -29.58
N ASP A 204 1.87 -2.82 -28.36
CA ASP A 204 2.94 -2.13 -27.61
C ASP A 204 4.04 -3.11 -27.20
N LEU A 205 3.70 -4.37 -26.94
CA LEU A 205 4.66 -5.42 -26.61
C LEU A 205 5.55 -5.79 -27.81
N TRP A 206 4.97 -5.82 -29.01
CA TRP A 206 5.73 -5.95 -30.24
C TRP A 206 6.71 -4.78 -30.40
N SER A 207 6.23 -3.55 -30.27
CA SER A 207 7.06 -2.35 -30.42
C SER A 207 8.18 -2.30 -29.39
N LEU A 208 7.91 -2.65 -28.12
CA LEU A 208 8.95 -2.79 -27.10
C LEU A 208 9.95 -3.91 -27.43
N GLY A 209 9.49 -5.03 -27.99
CA GLY A 209 10.36 -6.09 -28.51
C GLY A 209 11.29 -5.60 -29.62
N ALA A 210 10.79 -4.76 -30.53
CA ALA A 210 11.61 -4.15 -31.58
C ALA A 210 12.64 -3.15 -31.03
N VAL A 211 12.27 -2.35 -30.02
CA VAL A 211 13.20 -1.46 -29.30
C VAL A 211 14.29 -2.27 -28.58
N LEU A 212 13.91 -3.32 -27.85
CA LEU A 212 14.87 -4.22 -27.21
C LEU A 212 15.82 -4.85 -28.22
N TYR A 213 15.29 -5.34 -29.34
CA TYR A 213 16.10 -5.92 -30.41
C TYR A 213 17.15 -4.94 -30.90
N GLU A 214 16.76 -3.70 -31.19
CA GLU A 214 17.68 -2.67 -31.69
C GLU A 214 18.73 -2.26 -30.65
N MET A 215 18.37 -2.15 -29.37
CA MET A 215 19.34 -1.83 -28.31
C MET A 215 20.47 -2.88 -28.25
N ILE A 216 20.15 -4.15 -28.50
CA ILE A 216 21.11 -5.26 -28.46
C ILE A 216 21.85 -5.41 -29.79
N ALA A 217 21.13 -5.47 -30.91
CA ALA A 217 21.70 -5.73 -32.24
C ALA A 217 22.31 -4.48 -32.91
N ARG A 218 22.02 -3.29 -32.40
CA ARG A 218 22.33 -1.98 -33.02
C ARG A 218 21.75 -1.78 -34.41
N HIS A 219 20.80 -2.63 -34.78
CA HIS A 219 20.06 -2.63 -36.03
C HIS A 219 18.61 -2.97 -35.72
N VAL A 220 17.69 -2.37 -36.46
CA VAL A 220 16.25 -2.69 -36.36
C VAL A 220 15.97 -4.12 -36.84
N PRO A 221 14.94 -4.79 -36.31
CA PRO A 221 14.62 -6.18 -36.69
C PRO A 221 14.21 -6.37 -38.16
N PHE A 222 13.66 -5.33 -38.79
CA PHE A 222 13.17 -5.36 -40.17
C PHE A 222 13.72 -4.15 -40.97
N PRO A 223 14.97 -4.22 -41.48
CA PRO A 223 15.57 -3.10 -42.20
C PRO A 223 15.03 -3.01 -43.64
N GLY A 224 14.09 -2.10 -43.90
CA GLY A 224 13.65 -1.73 -45.25
C GLY A 224 14.18 -0.36 -45.66
N GLU A 225 14.46 -0.16 -46.94
CA GLU A 225 14.91 1.13 -47.49
C GLU A 225 13.74 2.12 -47.66
N THR A 226 12.52 1.60 -47.77
CA THR A 226 11.29 2.39 -47.84
C THR A 226 10.27 1.97 -46.77
N PRO A 227 9.32 2.85 -46.39
CA PRO A 227 8.25 2.48 -45.47
C PRO A 227 7.42 1.27 -45.95
N THR A 228 7.12 1.20 -47.25
CA THR A 228 6.37 0.10 -47.86
C THR A 228 7.15 -1.22 -47.79
N GLU A 229 8.47 -1.17 -48.04
CA GLU A 229 9.34 -2.35 -47.92
C GLU A 229 9.42 -2.82 -46.46
N THR A 230 9.59 -1.89 -45.52
CA THR A 230 9.61 -2.18 -44.08
C THR A 230 8.31 -2.87 -43.64
N ILE A 231 7.15 -2.35 -44.08
CA ILE A 231 5.85 -2.98 -43.85
C ILE A 231 5.80 -4.40 -44.42
N SER A 232 6.29 -4.61 -45.65
CA SER A 232 6.34 -5.95 -46.25
C SER A 232 7.19 -6.93 -45.42
N LEU A 233 8.36 -6.48 -44.93
CA LEU A 233 9.23 -7.27 -44.06
C LEU A 233 8.57 -7.59 -42.71
N ILE A 234 7.87 -6.63 -42.11
CA ILE A 234 7.06 -6.82 -40.89
C ILE A 234 5.93 -7.83 -41.12
N LEU A 235 5.43 -8.02 -42.33
CA LEU A 235 4.35 -8.99 -42.59
C LEU A 235 4.84 -10.37 -42.99
N GLN A 236 6.02 -10.49 -43.60
CA GLN A 236 6.42 -11.71 -44.33
C GLN A 236 7.69 -12.39 -43.81
N ARG A 237 8.56 -11.66 -43.09
CA ARG A 237 9.89 -12.17 -42.73
C ARG A 237 10.07 -12.19 -41.22
N GLU A 238 10.73 -13.23 -40.72
CA GLU A 238 11.21 -13.29 -39.33
C GLU A 238 12.52 -12.50 -39.15
N PRO A 239 12.73 -11.85 -37.99
CA PRO A 239 13.96 -11.11 -37.71
C PRO A 239 15.14 -12.07 -37.63
N ALA A 240 16.34 -11.58 -38.00
CA ALA A 240 17.55 -12.37 -37.82
C ALA A 240 17.83 -12.58 -36.31
N PRO A 241 18.43 -13.70 -35.89
CA PRO A 241 18.76 -13.89 -34.48
C PRO A 241 19.71 -12.82 -33.93
N LEU A 242 19.53 -12.40 -32.67
CA LEU A 242 20.39 -11.41 -32.00
C LEU A 242 21.85 -11.86 -31.95
N THR A 243 22.07 -13.17 -31.77
CA THR A 243 23.41 -13.80 -31.80
C THR A 243 24.20 -13.57 -33.09
N ARG A 244 23.56 -13.16 -34.19
CA ARG A 244 24.24 -12.75 -35.44
C ARG A 244 24.97 -11.41 -35.30
N PHE A 245 24.48 -10.53 -34.42
CA PHE A 245 24.96 -9.15 -34.30
C PHE A 245 25.66 -8.86 -32.97
N ALA A 246 25.30 -9.56 -31.90
CA ALA A 246 25.89 -9.40 -30.58
C ALA A 246 26.38 -10.74 -30.02
N HIS A 247 27.69 -10.83 -29.76
CA HIS A 247 28.29 -11.99 -29.10
C HIS A 247 27.99 -11.98 -27.60
N GLY A 248 27.70 -13.15 -27.03
CA GLY A 248 27.40 -13.29 -25.59
C GLY A 248 25.96 -12.96 -25.19
N VAL A 249 25.04 -12.81 -26.15
CA VAL A 249 23.61 -12.69 -25.87
C VAL A 249 23.10 -13.99 -25.21
N PRO A 250 22.48 -13.91 -24.01
CA PRO A 250 21.88 -15.08 -23.38
C PRO A 250 20.76 -15.66 -24.24
N ALA A 251 20.68 -16.99 -24.35
CA ALA A 251 19.62 -17.67 -25.11
C ALA A 251 18.21 -17.29 -24.63
N GLU A 252 18.07 -16.98 -23.34
CA GLU A 252 16.82 -16.51 -22.76
C GLU A 252 16.41 -15.12 -23.28
N LEU A 253 17.38 -14.23 -23.54
CA LEU A 253 17.10 -12.91 -24.12
C LEU A 253 16.63 -13.02 -25.56
N GLU A 254 17.29 -13.90 -26.33
CA GLU A 254 16.87 -14.26 -27.69
C GLU A 254 15.42 -14.76 -27.67
N ARG A 255 15.09 -15.71 -26.78
CA ARG A 255 13.73 -16.24 -26.61
C ARG A 255 12.72 -15.12 -26.30
N ILE A 256 13.06 -14.19 -25.41
CA ILE A 256 12.18 -13.08 -25.03
C ILE A 256 11.93 -12.16 -26.23
N ALA A 257 13.00 -11.74 -26.93
CA ALA A 257 12.89 -10.87 -28.10
C ALA A 257 12.09 -11.54 -29.23
N THR A 258 12.35 -12.81 -29.52
CA THR A 258 11.60 -13.58 -30.53
C THR A 258 10.13 -13.70 -30.15
N LYS A 259 9.79 -14.03 -28.90
CA LYS A 259 8.39 -14.15 -28.45
C LYS A 259 7.64 -12.81 -28.49
N ALA A 260 8.31 -11.69 -28.23
CA ALA A 260 7.70 -10.37 -28.39
C ALA A 260 7.47 -10.01 -29.86
N LEU A 261 8.33 -10.47 -30.76
CA LEU A 261 8.28 -10.26 -32.21
C LEU A 261 7.57 -11.39 -32.99
N THR A 262 6.77 -12.23 -32.33
CA THR A 262 5.94 -13.24 -33.00
C THR A 262 4.83 -12.57 -33.81
N LYS A 263 4.68 -12.90 -35.09
CA LYS A 263 3.70 -12.21 -35.98
C LYS A 263 2.25 -12.42 -35.51
N ASP A 264 1.91 -13.66 -35.15
CA ASP A 264 0.62 -13.97 -34.56
C ASP A 264 0.54 -13.39 -33.14
N ARG A 265 -0.45 -12.52 -32.90
CA ARG A 265 -0.63 -11.85 -31.61
C ARG A 265 -1.12 -12.79 -30.52
N GLU A 266 -1.79 -13.88 -30.86
CA GLU A 266 -2.27 -14.86 -29.88
C GLU A 266 -1.10 -15.74 -29.36
N GLU A 267 0.01 -15.81 -30.10
CA GLU A 267 1.23 -16.52 -29.70
C GLU A 267 2.29 -15.61 -29.04
N ARG A 268 2.07 -14.29 -29.07
CA ARG A 268 2.91 -13.30 -28.37
C ARG A 268 2.72 -13.35 -26.85
N TYR A 269 3.48 -12.54 -26.13
CA TYR A 269 3.08 -12.16 -24.77
C TYR A 269 1.68 -11.54 -24.79
N GLN A 270 0.82 -12.01 -23.90
CA GLN A 270 -0.57 -11.53 -23.82
C GLN A 270 -0.67 -10.28 -22.95
N THR A 271 0.24 -10.10 -21.99
CA THR A 271 0.30 -8.91 -21.14
C THR A 271 1.73 -8.37 -21.01
N ALA A 272 1.85 -7.06 -20.75
CA ALA A 272 3.14 -6.44 -20.39
C ALA A 272 3.74 -7.05 -19.12
N LYS A 273 2.89 -7.52 -18.19
CA LYS A 273 3.30 -8.19 -16.95
C LYS A 273 4.05 -9.49 -17.24
N ASP A 274 3.61 -10.29 -18.21
CA ASP A 274 4.30 -11.53 -18.59
C ASP A 274 5.70 -11.26 -19.17
N LEU A 275 5.81 -10.27 -20.04
CA LEU A 275 7.09 -9.82 -20.60
C LEU A 275 8.04 -9.31 -19.49
N LEU A 276 7.51 -8.53 -18.54
CA LEU A 276 8.25 -8.04 -17.38
C LEU A 276 8.80 -9.16 -16.49
N ILE A 277 8.00 -10.20 -16.25
CA ILE A 277 8.41 -11.34 -15.43
C ILE A 277 9.62 -12.03 -16.06
N ASP A 278 9.57 -12.30 -17.36
CA ASP A 278 10.67 -12.95 -18.08
C ASP A 278 11.93 -12.07 -18.10
N LEU A 279 11.79 -10.76 -18.34
CA LEU A 279 12.91 -9.80 -18.31
C LEU A 279 13.56 -9.69 -16.92
N LYS A 280 12.77 -9.58 -15.84
CA LYS A 280 13.27 -9.52 -14.47
C LYS A 280 13.94 -10.83 -14.05
N SER A 281 13.37 -11.97 -14.46
CA SER A 281 13.96 -13.29 -14.21
C SER A 281 15.33 -13.43 -14.87
N LEU A 282 15.45 -12.98 -16.13
CA LEU A 282 16.72 -12.94 -16.85
C LEU A 282 17.73 -12.01 -16.17
N LYS A 283 17.34 -10.78 -15.80
CA LYS A 283 18.24 -9.83 -15.12
C LYS A 283 18.83 -10.45 -13.84
N ARG A 284 17.99 -11.03 -12.99
CA ARG A 284 18.42 -11.70 -11.75
C ARG A 284 19.37 -12.86 -12.02
N LYS A 285 19.12 -13.65 -13.07
CA LYS A 285 20.00 -14.76 -13.45
C LYS A 285 21.39 -14.24 -13.84
N LEU A 286 21.45 -13.18 -14.65
CA LEU A 286 22.72 -12.57 -15.06
C LEU A 286 23.48 -11.93 -13.89
N GLU A 287 22.78 -11.33 -12.93
CA GLU A 287 23.40 -10.80 -11.72
C GLU A 287 24.04 -11.90 -10.87
N VAL A 288 23.34 -13.03 -10.68
CA VAL A 288 23.84 -14.20 -9.97
C VAL A 288 25.05 -14.80 -10.68
N ASP A 289 24.97 -14.99 -12.01
CA ASP A 289 26.07 -15.53 -12.80
C ASP A 289 27.30 -14.61 -12.73
N ALA A 290 27.11 -13.28 -12.79
CA ALA A 290 28.18 -12.30 -12.68
C ALA A 290 28.80 -12.19 -11.27
N GLU A 291 28.05 -12.53 -10.22
CA GLU A 291 28.53 -12.57 -8.83
C GLU A 291 29.32 -13.87 -8.55
N ILE A 292 28.89 -14.99 -9.14
CA ILE A 292 29.64 -16.25 -9.15
C ILE A 292 30.97 -16.07 -9.90
N GLU A 293 30.97 -15.43 -11.07
CA GLU A 293 32.21 -15.16 -11.80
C GLU A 293 33.17 -14.20 -11.06
N ARG A 294 32.65 -13.27 -10.24
CA ARG A 294 33.45 -12.35 -9.42
C ARG A 294 34.02 -12.97 -8.14
N THR A 295 33.44 -14.06 -7.65
CA THR A 295 33.88 -14.75 -6.42
C THR A 295 34.86 -15.89 -6.68
N VAL A 296 35.14 -16.22 -7.94
CA VAL A 296 36.20 -17.16 -8.34
C VAL A 296 37.50 -16.39 -8.59
N ALA A 297 38.58 -16.74 -7.85
CA ALA A 297 39.90 -16.12 -8.00
C ALA A 297 40.49 -16.33 -9.41
N PRO A 298 41.29 -15.39 -9.95
CA PRO A 298 41.85 -15.49 -11.29
C PRO A 298 43.09 -16.38 -11.32
N GLU A 299 42.92 -17.68 -11.15
CA GLU A 299 43.89 -18.68 -11.61
C GLU A 299 43.12 -19.76 -12.38
N LEU A 300 43.60 -20.09 -13.58
CA LEU A 300 42.99 -20.95 -14.61
C LEU A 300 42.13 -20.23 -15.67
N ARG A 301 42.57 -19.04 -16.13
CA ARG A 301 42.34 -18.59 -17.52
C ARG A 301 43.58 -18.89 -18.39
N SER A 302 44.01 -20.14 -18.41
CA SER A 302 44.93 -20.66 -19.44
C SER A 302 44.92 -22.18 -19.44
N SER A 303 43.89 -22.78 -20.02
CA SER A 303 44.03 -24.02 -20.79
C SER A 303 42.67 -24.46 -21.32
N ALA A 304 42.66 -24.78 -22.61
CA ALA A 304 41.66 -25.59 -23.32
C ALA A 304 40.38 -24.88 -23.81
N SER A 305 40.49 -24.24 -24.98
CA SER A 305 39.54 -24.49 -26.06
C SER A 305 40.14 -24.05 -27.41
N THR A 306 40.93 -24.93 -28.02
CA THR A 306 41.01 -25.05 -29.49
C THR A 306 41.26 -26.50 -29.83
N SER A 307 40.19 -27.22 -30.18
CA SER A 307 40.31 -28.41 -31.02
C SER A 307 39.02 -28.61 -31.81
N ARG A 308 39.08 -28.32 -33.12
CA ARG A 308 38.64 -29.27 -34.16
C ARG A 308 39.03 -28.75 -35.54
N GLY A 309 39.84 -29.56 -36.22
CA GLY A 309 40.10 -29.52 -37.65
C GLY A 309 41.13 -30.60 -37.99
N PRO A 310 40.81 -31.62 -38.80
CA PRO A 310 41.77 -32.62 -39.22
C PRO A 310 42.34 -32.27 -40.60
N SER A 311 43.67 -32.36 -40.78
CA SER A 311 44.29 -32.64 -42.08
C SER A 311 45.78 -32.99 -41.98
N VAL A 312 46.07 -34.26 -42.29
CA VAL A 312 47.13 -34.82 -43.17
C VAL A 312 48.48 -34.10 -43.39
N ALA A 313 49.53 -34.95 -43.33
CA ALA A 313 50.82 -34.92 -44.03
C ALA A 313 52.08 -34.28 -43.36
N ALA A 314 52.96 -35.20 -42.96
CA ALA A 314 54.32 -35.40 -43.48
C ALA A 314 55.54 -34.77 -42.77
N THR A 315 56.47 -35.70 -42.53
CA THR A 315 57.95 -35.64 -42.67
C THR A 315 58.83 -35.07 -41.53
N VAL A 316 59.49 -36.04 -40.87
CA VAL A 316 60.95 -36.27 -40.86
C VAL A 316 61.80 -35.72 -39.69
N SER A 317 62.45 -36.72 -39.08
CA SER A 317 63.76 -36.77 -38.43
C SER A 317 64.05 -35.99 -37.16
N GLY A 318 64.63 -36.74 -36.22
CA GLY A 318 65.85 -36.27 -35.58
C GLY A 318 66.02 -36.78 -34.16
N ALA A 319 66.52 -38.02 -34.06
CA ALA A 319 66.96 -38.66 -32.83
C ALA A 319 67.97 -37.83 -32.03
N VAL A 320 68.07 -38.10 -30.73
CA VAL A 320 69.20 -38.83 -30.10
C VAL A 320 69.12 -38.57 -28.57
N THR A 321 68.71 -39.56 -27.76
CA THR A 321 69.56 -40.46 -26.91
C THR A 321 70.28 -39.71 -25.75
N ALA A 322 70.41 -40.20 -24.53
CA ALA A 322 70.33 -41.56 -24.01
C ALA A 322 70.38 -41.58 -22.46
N THR A 323 69.92 -42.72 -21.90
CA THR A 323 70.44 -43.45 -20.71
C THR A 323 70.02 -43.06 -19.28
N THR A 324 68.99 -43.76 -18.79
CA THR A 324 68.95 -44.74 -17.65
C THR A 324 70.28 -45.13 -16.96
N PRO A 325 70.30 -45.87 -15.81
CA PRO A 325 69.21 -46.38 -14.96
C PRO A 325 69.44 -46.40 -13.41
N ALA A 326 68.32 -46.66 -12.71
CA ALA A 326 68.10 -47.55 -11.54
C ALA A 326 68.97 -47.49 -10.27
N GLY A 327 68.28 -47.56 -9.12
CA GLY A 327 68.84 -48.11 -7.88
C GLY A 327 68.22 -47.53 -6.62
N ALA A 328 67.25 -48.23 -6.03
CA ALA A 328 66.66 -47.93 -4.73
C ALA A 328 67.63 -48.22 -3.57
N HIS A 329 67.49 -47.46 -2.49
CA HIS A 329 67.35 -47.91 -1.07
C HIS A 329 67.78 -46.80 -0.10
N SER A 330 66.84 -46.36 0.74
CA SER A 330 67.12 -45.77 2.05
C SER A 330 67.40 -46.90 3.06
N PRO A 331 68.10 -46.65 4.19
CA PRO A 331 67.40 -46.12 5.36
C PRO A 331 68.22 -45.18 6.29
N SER A 332 67.51 -44.22 6.91
CA SER A 332 67.43 -43.91 8.36
C SER A 332 68.66 -44.24 9.24
N SER A 333 69.20 -43.39 10.13
CA SER A 333 68.54 -42.86 11.35
C SER A 333 69.52 -42.11 12.27
N ALA A 334 68.93 -41.24 13.13
CA ALA A 334 69.40 -40.66 14.41
C ALA A 334 70.47 -39.53 14.33
N GLU A 335 70.26 -38.30 14.82
CA GLU A 335 69.39 -37.83 15.91
C GLU A 335 69.22 -36.29 15.87
N TYR A 336 68.11 -35.81 16.47
CA TYR A 336 67.75 -34.41 16.79
C TYR A 336 67.30 -33.48 15.64
N VAL A 337 65.99 -33.24 15.48
CA VAL A 337 65.19 -32.28 16.29
C VAL A 337 63.71 -32.66 16.28
N VAL A 338 63.21 -32.95 17.48
CA VAL A 338 61.80 -33.13 17.81
C VAL A 338 61.15 -31.75 17.99
N SER A 339 60.36 -31.31 17.00
CA SER A 339 59.27 -30.32 17.20
C SER A 339 58.19 -30.31 16.10
N GLY A 340 58.35 -31.02 14.99
CA GLY A 340 57.43 -30.95 13.83
C GLY A 340 56.11 -31.72 13.91
N ILE A 341 55.90 -32.64 14.86
CA ILE A 341 54.75 -33.57 14.78
C ILE A 341 53.54 -33.12 15.61
N ARG A 342 53.69 -32.25 16.61
CA ARG A 342 52.53 -31.67 17.32
C ARG A 342 51.86 -30.54 16.54
N HIS A 343 52.63 -29.74 15.80
CA HIS A 343 52.08 -28.65 15.00
C HIS A 343 51.27 -29.16 13.80
N HIS A 344 51.66 -30.25 13.12
CA HIS A 344 50.84 -30.79 12.02
C HIS A 344 49.56 -31.48 12.50
N LYS A 345 49.56 -32.17 13.66
CA LYS A 345 48.33 -32.73 14.23
C LYS A 345 47.39 -31.65 14.75
N LEU A 346 47.93 -30.60 15.37
CA LEU A 346 47.14 -29.47 15.84
C LEU A 346 46.58 -28.66 14.66
N VAL A 347 47.39 -28.36 13.65
CA VAL A 347 46.96 -27.66 12.43
C VAL A 347 45.95 -28.51 11.64
N ALA A 348 46.15 -29.82 11.53
CA ALA A 348 45.17 -30.71 10.90
C ALA A 348 43.87 -30.81 11.71
N ALA A 349 43.94 -30.84 13.04
CA ALA A 349 42.76 -30.83 13.90
C ALA A 349 42.01 -29.49 13.83
N ILE A 350 42.72 -28.36 13.77
CA ILE A 350 42.13 -27.03 13.58
C ILE A 350 41.51 -26.92 12.18
N ALA A 351 42.19 -27.37 11.14
CA ALA A 351 41.65 -27.38 9.77
C ALA A 351 40.41 -28.27 9.66
N LEU A 352 40.40 -29.43 10.31
CA LEU A 352 39.24 -30.31 10.37
C LEU A 352 38.10 -29.69 11.18
N LEU A 353 38.39 -29.01 12.28
CA LEU A 353 37.40 -28.29 13.07
C LEU A 353 36.80 -27.12 12.28
N VAL A 354 37.62 -26.35 11.56
CA VAL A 354 37.17 -25.27 10.67
C VAL A 354 36.31 -25.83 9.54
N LEU A 355 36.70 -26.96 8.94
CA LEU A 355 35.90 -27.63 7.91
C LEU A 355 34.59 -28.18 8.47
N LEU A 356 34.57 -28.71 9.70
CA LEU A 356 33.35 -29.18 10.36
C LEU A 356 32.45 -28.02 10.74
N VAL A 357 32.99 -26.89 11.21
CA VAL A 357 32.24 -25.67 11.51
C VAL A 357 31.73 -25.03 10.22
N ALA A 358 32.51 -25.03 9.15
CA ALA A 358 32.08 -24.54 7.84
C ALA A 358 31.01 -25.46 7.22
N ALA A 359 31.18 -26.78 7.30
CA ALA A 359 30.18 -27.75 6.83
C ALA A 359 28.91 -27.71 7.68
N PHE A 360 29.02 -27.52 8.99
CA PHE A 360 27.90 -27.29 9.87
C PHE A 360 27.24 -25.94 9.59
N GLY A 361 28.00 -24.87 9.34
CA GLY A 361 27.50 -23.55 8.98
C GLY A 361 26.79 -23.55 7.63
N VAL A 362 27.36 -24.23 6.63
CA VAL A 362 26.73 -24.45 5.31
C VAL A 362 25.52 -25.36 5.44
N GLY A 363 25.59 -26.42 6.24
CA GLY A 363 24.48 -27.31 6.52
C GLY A 363 23.34 -26.60 7.23
N ALA A 364 23.64 -25.78 8.24
CA ALA A 364 22.68 -24.95 8.96
C ALA A 364 22.11 -23.84 8.07
N TYR A 365 22.93 -23.23 7.21
CA TYR A 365 22.49 -22.24 6.22
C TYR A 365 21.57 -22.85 5.16
N LEU A 366 21.92 -24.01 4.61
CA LEU A 366 21.09 -24.76 3.66
C LEU A 366 19.82 -25.29 4.34
N HIS A 367 19.91 -25.73 5.59
CA HIS A 367 18.76 -26.17 6.37
C HIS A 367 17.83 -25.00 6.71
N ALA A 368 18.35 -23.86 7.15
CA ALA A 368 17.59 -22.62 7.38
C ALA A 368 16.97 -22.05 6.09
N ARG A 369 17.62 -22.26 4.95
CA ARG A 369 17.11 -21.90 3.63
C ARG A 369 16.00 -22.85 3.13
N ASN A 370 16.03 -24.12 3.54
CA ASN A 370 15.03 -25.14 3.19
C ASN A 370 13.95 -25.38 4.25
N THR A 371 14.10 -24.89 5.48
CA THR A 371 13.00 -24.84 6.44
C THR A 371 12.17 -23.62 6.11
N GLU A 372 11.09 -23.83 5.38
CA GLU A 372 10.04 -22.83 5.25
C GLU A 372 9.41 -22.63 6.64
N VAL A 373 9.90 -21.62 7.34
CA VAL A 373 9.42 -21.17 8.66
C VAL A 373 7.94 -20.78 8.54
N ALA A 374 7.14 -21.18 9.53
CA ALA A 374 5.74 -20.80 9.61
C ALA A 374 5.59 -19.27 9.52
N ILE A 375 4.54 -18.83 8.82
CA ILE A 375 4.25 -17.41 8.68
C ILE A 375 3.33 -16.98 9.82
N GLU A 376 3.89 -16.20 10.75
CA GLU A 376 3.24 -15.81 12.00
C GLU A 376 2.66 -14.39 11.97
N SER A 377 2.67 -13.71 10.82
CA SER A 377 2.00 -12.41 10.67
C SER A 377 1.39 -12.19 9.28
N ILE A 378 0.17 -11.65 9.25
CA ILE A 378 -0.59 -11.41 8.01
C ILE A 378 -1.35 -10.07 8.05
N ALA A 379 -1.45 -9.42 6.90
CA ALA A 379 -2.44 -8.37 6.66
C ALA A 379 -3.37 -8.77 5.52
N VAL A 380 -4.67 -8.52 5.69
CA VAL A 380 -5.67 -8.74 4.65
C VAL A 380 -6.08 -7.39 4.09
N LEU A 381 -5.59 -7.05 2.90
CA LEU A 381 -5.92 -5.77 2.28
C LEU A 381 -7.39 -5.77 1.82
N PRO A 382 -8.06 -4.60 1.80
CA PRO A 382 -9.43 -4.47 1.34
C PRO A 382 -9.60 -5.07 -0.05
N PHE A 383 -10.54 -6.00 -0.19
CA PHE A 383 -10.93 -6.51 -1.50
C PHE A 383 -11.42 -5.35 -2.38
N VAL A 384 -10.95 -5.31 -3.62
CA VAL A 384 -11.34 -4.26 -4.58
C VAL A 384 -12.58 -4.71 -5.33
N ASP A 385 -13.67 -3.96 -5.22
CA ASP A 385 -14.82 -4.11 -6.10
C ASP A 385 -14.50 -3.49 -7.47
N GLN A 386 -14.48 -4.31 -8.53
CA GLN A 386 -14.22 -3.82 -9.88
C GLN A 386 -15.40 -3.08 -10.51
N ASN A 387 -16.63 -3.36 -10.07
CA ASN A 387 -17.81 -2.73 -10.65
C ASN A 387 -17.99 -1.29 -10.16
N HIS A 388 -17.34 -0.92 -9.05
CA HIS A 388 -17.52 0.36 -8.36
C HIS A 388 -18.99 0.64 -8.04
N ASP A 389 -19.76 -0.39 -7.70
CA ASP A 389 -21.17 -0.24 -7.35
C ASP A 389 -21.27 0.16 -5.86
N PRO A 390 -21.80 1.36 -5.52
CA PRO A 390 -21.97 1.76 -4.13
C PRO A 390 -22.82 0.78 -3.31
N ASP A 391 -23.74 0.05 -3.97
CA ASP A 391 -24.59 -0.94 -3.32
C ASP A 391 -23.86 -2.27 -3.05
N SER A 392 -22.69 -2.51 -3.64
CA SER A 392 -21.88 -3.73 -3.46
C SER A 392 -20.68 -3.53 -2.54
N GLU A 393 -20.33 -2.30 -2.18
CA GLU A 393 -19.17 -1.97 -1.35
C GLU A 393 -19.15 -2.73 -0.01
N TYR A 394 -20.33 -2.89 0.62
CA TYR A 394 -20.46 -3.62 1.88
C TYR A 394 -20.04 -5.10 1.77
N LEU A 395 -20.12 -5.71 0.59
CA LEU A 395 -19.69 -7.10 0.37
C LEU A 395 -18.17 -7.20 0.38
N SER A 396 -17.49 -6.29 -0.32
CA SER A 396 -16.02 -6.26 -0.35
C SER A 396 -15.43 -5.96 1.02
N ASP A 397 -16.01 -4.99 1.72
CA ASP A 397 -15.61 -4.63 3.08
C ASP A 397 -15.92 -5.76 4.06
N GLY A 398 -17.14 -6.31 3.97
CA GLY A 398 -17.63 -7.37 4.84
C GLY A 398 -16.84 -8.67 4.69
N LEU A 399 -16.47 -9.06 3.48
CA LEU A 399 -15.63 -10.23 3.25
C LEU A 399 -14.21 -10.03 3.79
N THR A 400 -13.61 -8.86 3.53
CA THR A 400 -12.28 -8.51 4.05
C THR A 400 -12.28 -8.63 5.58
N GLU A 401 -13.27 -7.99 6.22
CA GLU A 401 -13.43 -7.98 7.67
C GLU A 401 -13.72 -9.38 8.22
N GLY A 402 -14.56 -10.17 7.54
CA GLY A 402 -14.86 -11.54 7.94
C GLY A 402 -13.63 -12.44 7.93
N ILE A 403 -12.76 -12.33 6.92
CA ILE A 403 -11.48 -13.06 6.89
C ILE A 403 -10.57 -12.60 8.02
N ILE A 404 -10.42 -11.28 8.23
CA ILE A 404 -9.63 -10.73 9.35
C ILE A 404 -10.11 -11.33 10.67
N ASN A 405 -11.42 -11.27 10.95
CA ASN A 405 -12.00 -11.78 12.18
C ASN A 405 -11.76 -13.28 12.35
N SER A 406 -11.89 -14.06 11.27
CA SER A 406 -11.62 -15.51 11.30
C SER A 406 -10.16 -15.80 11.66
N LEU A 407 -9.22 -15.07 11.04
CA LEU A 407 -7.79 -15.26 11.28
C LEU A 407 -7.34 -14.77 12.67
N THR A 408 -7.98 -13.74 13.24
CA THR A 408 -7.63 -13.23 14.58
C THR A 408 -7.82 -14.28 15.69
N GLN A 409 -8.72 -15.25 15.48
CA GLN A 409 -8.97 -16.37 16.39
C GLN A 409 -7.75 -17.28 16.62
N LEU A 410 -6.67 -17.10 15.85
CA LEU A 410 -5.44 -17.88 15.93
C LEU A 410 -4.39 -17.13 16.78
N PRO A 411 -4.12 -17.56 18.03
CA PRO A 411 -3.26 -16.81 18.96
C PRO A 411 -1.81 -16.64 18.48
N ARG A 412 -1.31 -17.60 17.68
CA ARG A 412 0.05 -17.59 17.12
C ARG A 412 0.20 -16.79 15.83
N LEU A 413 -0.90 -16.25 15.29
CA LEU A 413 -0.88 -15.47 14.06
C LEU A 413 -1.20 -14.01 14.40
N LYS A 414 -0.22 -13.13 14.26
CA LYS A 414 -0.46 -11.69 14.31
C LYS A 414 -1.26 -11.28 13.07
N VAL A 415 -2.49 -10.85 13.26
CA VAL A 415 -3.33 -10.33 12.18
C VAL A 415 -3.44 -8.82 12.32
N ILE A 416 -3.11 -8.08 11.26
CA ILE A 416 -3.29 -6.63 11.26
C ILE A 416 -4.78 -6.31 11.19
N ALA A 417 -5.21 -5.47 12.12
CA ALA A 417 -6.60 -5.10 12.26
C ALA A 417 -7.12 -4.27 11.08
N ARG A 418 -8.45 -4.25 10.97
CA ARG A 418 -9.20 -3.61 9.90
C ARG A 418 -8.84 -2.14 9.71
N SER A 419 -8.68 -1.36 10.79
CA SER A 419 -8.53 0.09 10.63
C SER A 419 -7.22 0.45 9.91
N SER A 420 -6.13 -0.28 10.17
CA SER A 420 -4.86 -0.13 9.44
C SER A 420 -4.94 -0.54 7.97
N VAL A 421 -5.45 -1.74 7.67
CA VAL A 421 -5.49 -2.22 6.27
C VAL A 421 -6.46 -1.41 5.41
N PHE A 422 -7.52 -0.85 5.98
CA PHE A 422 -8.48 -0.02 5.24
C PHE A 422 -7.95 1.35 4.86
N ARG A 423 -6.79 1.79 5.38
CA ARG A 423 -6.11 3.00 4.88
C ARG A 423 -5.56 2.86 3.47
N TYR A 424 -5.41 1.63 3.00
CA TYR A 424 -5.04 1.31 1.62
C TYR A 424 -6.25 1.20 0.70
N LYS A 425 -7.48 1.28 1.23
CA LYS A 425 -8.70 1.24 0.43
C LYS A 425 -8.73 2.43 -0.55
N GLY A 426 -9.05 2.14 -1.80
CA GLY A 426 -9.10 3.14 -2.87
C GLY A 426 -7.74 3.74 -3.26
N LYS A 427 -6.64 3.24 -2.70
CA LYS A 427 -5.28 3.64 -3.08
C LYS A 427 -4.65 2.52 -3.91
N GLU A 428 -4.04 2.88 -5.03
CA GLU A 428 -3.15 1.96 -5.75
C GLU A 428 -1.87 1.78 -4.93
N THR A 429 -1.86 0.79 -4.05
CA THR A 429 -0.70 0.48 -3.20
C THR A 429 -0.13 -0.88 -3.61
N ASP A 430 1.19 -0.94 -3.79
CA ASP A 430 1.89 -2.21 -3.97
C ASP A 430 1.71 -3.06 -2.70
N PRO A 431 1.09 -4.26 -2.81
CA PRO A 431 0.90 -5.16 -1.67
C PRO A 431 2.19 -5.44 -0.91
N PHE A 432 3.33 -5.52 -1.60
CA PHE A 432 4.63 -5.72 -0.96
C PHE A 432 5.03 -4.54 -0.06
N MET A 433 4.82 -3.31 -0.53
CA MET A 433 5.12 -2.10 0.24
C MET A 433 4.18 -1.94 1.43
N ALA A 434 2.87 -2.20 1.23
CA ALA A 434 1.90 -2.23 2.32
C ALA A 434 2.33 -3.25 3.40
N GLY A 435 2.89 -4.40 3.00
CA GLY A 435 3.35 -5.43 3.92
C GLY A 435 4.53 -5.01 4.77
N LYS A 436 5.48 -4.29 4.17
CA LYS A 436 6.62 -3.70 4.89
C LYS A 436 6.17 -2.63 5.87
N GLU A 437 5.29 -1.73 5.44
CA GLU A 437 4.76 -0.65 6.29
C GLU A 437 3.95 -1.21 7.47
N LEU A 438 3.12 -2.24 7.22
CA LEU A 438 2.34 -2.92 8.27
C LEU A 438 3.17 -3.91 9.12
N GLY A 439 4.43 -4.15 8.76
CA GLY A 439 5.32 -5.06 9.49
C GLY A 439 4.85 -6.52 9.50
N VAL A 440 4.34 -7.02 8.37
CA VAL A 440 3.82 -8.39 8.23
C VAL A 440 4.66 -9.26 7.28
N ARG A 441 4.55 -10.58 7.47
CA ARG A 441 5.27 -11.60 6.70
C ARG A 441 4.48 -12.05 5.47
N ALA A 442 3.15 -12.01 5.52
CA ALA A 442 2.27 -12.27 4.38
C ALA A 442 1.20 -11.19 4.19
N ILE A 443 0.76 -11.02 2.94
CA ILE A 443 -0.39 -10.21 2.58
C ILE A 443 -1.39 -11.00 1.75
N LEU A 444 -2.66 -10.91 2.13
CA LEU A 444 -3.77 -11.32 1.28
C LEU A 444 -4.29 -10.09 0.52
N THR A 445 -4.46 -10.24 -0.79
CA THR A 445 -5.19 -9.30 -1.63
C THR A 445 -6.28 -10.02 -2.38
N GLY A 446 -7.22 -9.25 -2.92
CA GLY A 446 -8.08 -9.80 -3.95
C GLY A 446 -9.04 -8.80 -4.56
N ARG A 447 -9.90 -9.34 -5.42
CA ARG A 447 -10.86 -8.57 -6.22
C ARG A 447 -12.20 -9.28 -6.22
N ILE A 448 -13.27 -8.49 -6.19
CA ILE A 448 -14.64 -8.98 -6.27
C ILE A 448 -15.29 -8.38 -7.51
N VAL A 449 -16.03 -9.23 -8.23
CA VAL A 449 -16.91 -8.83 -9.35
C VAL A 449 -18.28 -9.42 -9.07
N GLN A 450 -19.29 -8.58 -8.91
CA GLN A 450 -20.67 -9.05 -8.75
C GLN A 450 -21.44 -8.96 -10.07
N ARG A 451 -22.21 -9.99 -10.43
CA ARG A 451 -23.13 -9.96 -11.58
C ARG A 451 -24.46 -10.59 -11.16
N GLY A 452 -25.39 -9.73 -10.75
CA GLY A 452 -26.66 -10.17 -10.16
C GLY A 452 -26.42 -10.89 -8.84
N ASP A 453 -26.87 -12.14 -8.75
CA ASP A 453 -26.71 -13.00 -7.56
C ASP A 453 -25.36 -13.73 -7.52
N ASN A 454 -24.59 -13.73 -8.61
CA ASN A 454 -23.29 -14.38 -8.65
C ASN A 454 -22.16 -13.40 -8.30
N ILE A 455 -21.19 -13.88 -7.53
CA ILE A 455 -19.97 -13.19 -7.17
C ILE A 455 -18.76 -13.98 -7.65
N THR A 456 -17.82 -13.28 -8.26
CA THR A 456 -16.50 -13.81 -8.60
C THR A 456 -15.47 -13.19 -7.69
N ILE A 457 -14.71 -14.02 -6.96
CA ILE A 457 -13.69 -13.56 -6.01
C ILE A 457 -12.34 -14.12 -6.45
N SER A 458 -11.38 -13.23 -6.69
CA SER A 458 -9.99 -13.61 -6.99
C SER A 458 -9.13 -13.25 -5.80
N THR A 459 -8.36 -14.19 -5.29
CA THR A 459 -7.52 -14.02 -4.09
C THR A 459 -6.06 -14.33 -4.40
N GLU A 460 -5.14 -13.58 -3.80
CA GLU A 460 -3.70 -13.82 -3.88
C GLU A 460 -3.06 -13.61 -2.50
N LEU A 461 -2.31 -14.61 -2.04
CA LEU A 461 -1.50 -14.56 -0.82
C LEU A 461 -0.03 -14.46 -1.20
N VAL A 462 0.63 -13.41 -0.74
CA VAL A 462 2.00 -13.03 -1.11
C VAL A 462 2.90 -12.98 0.12
N ASP A 463 4.12 -13.51 -0.01
CA ASP A 463 5.18 -13.43 0.98
C ASP A 463 5.96 -12.11 0.84
N VAL A 464 6.03 -11.33 1.93
CA VAL A 464 6.65 -9.99 1.96
C VAL A 464 8.19 -10.04 1.99
N ARG A 465 8.86 -11.19 2.16
CA ARG A 465 10.35 -11.26 2.09
C ARG A 465 10.84 -10.98 0.70
N ASP A 466 10.28 -11.76 -0.21
CA ASP A 466 10.85 -12.07 -1.52
C ASP A 466 9.80 -11.84 -2.62
N ASN A 467 8.65 -11.27 -2.25
CA ASN A 467 7.52 -10.97 -3.13
C ASN A 467 7.04 -12.22 -3.89
N LYS A 468 7.12 -13.39 -3.24
CA LYS A 468 6.71 -14.67 -3.81
C LYS A 468 5.23 -14.90 -3.54
N GLN A 469 4.47 -15.25 -4.57
CA GLN A 469 3.11 -15.74 -4.39
C GLN A 469 3.13 -17.11 -3.69
N LEU A 470 2.49 -17.19 -2.53
CA LEU A 470 2.33 -18.42 -1.76
C LEU A 470 1.14 -19.22 -2.26
N TRP A 471 0.04 -18.52 -2.59
CA TRP A 471 -1.21 -19.12 -3.05
C TRP A 471 -2.04 -18.07 -3.81
N GLY A 472 -2.92 -18.54 -4.69
CA GLY A 472 -3.96 -17.72 -5.29
C GLY A 472 -5.02 -18.59 -5.94
N GLU A 473 -6.26 -18.17 -5.87
CA GLU A 473 -7.42 -18.95 -6.30
C GLU A 473 -8.57 -18.03 -6.69
N GLN A 474 -9.39 -18.50 -7.62
CA GLN A 474 -10.57 -17.80 -8.11
C GLN A 474 -11.82 -18.64 -7.83
N TYR A 475 -12.83 -17.98 -7.27
CA TYR A 475 -14.10 -18.56 -6.87
C TYR A 475 -15.24 -17.92 -7.66
N THR A 476 -16.26 -18.70 -7.97
CA THR A 476 -17.51 -18.20 -8.57
C THR A 476 -18.67 -18.84 -7.85
N GLU A 477 -19.31 -18.07 -6.98
CA GLU A 477 -20.35 -18.54 -6.06
C GLU A 477 -21.54 -17.58 -6.06
N LYS A 478 -22.60 -17.91 -5.33
CA LYS A 478 -23.70 -16.98 -5.09
C LYS A 478 -23.44 -16.10 -3.88
N VAL A 479 -24.08 -14.93 -3.83
CA VAL A 479 -24.04 -14.05 -2.63
C VAL A 479 -24.54 -14.79 -1.39
N SER A 480 -25.52 -15.69 -1.54
CA SER A 480 -26.03 -16.52 -0.43
C SER A 480 -24.98 -17.44 0.18
N ASP A 481 -23.94 -17.81 -0.57
CA ASP A 481 -22.89 -18.75 -0.17
C ASP A 481 -21.63 -18.04 0.36
N LEU A 482 -21.69 -16.71 0.50
CA LEU A 482 -20.56 -15.86 0.91
C LEU A 482 -19.94 -16.30 2.24
N MET A 483 -20.76 -16.79 3.18
CA MET A 483 -20.30 -17.27 4.49
C MET A 483 -19.42 -18.52 4.37
N SER A 484 -19.84 -19.49 3.56
CA SER A 484 -19.06 -20.70 3.31
C SER A 484 -17.77 -20.37 2.57
N LEU A 485 -17.87 -19.50 1.55
CA LEU A 485 -16.71 -19.05 0.79
C LEU A 485 -15.67 -18.34 1.67
N GLN A 486 -16.09 -17.46 2.58
CA GLN A 486 -15.19 -16.81 3.54
C GLN A 486 -14.41 -17.83 4.39
N ARG A 487 -15.08 -18.87 4.88
CA ARG A 487 -14.44 -19.92 5.69
C ARG A 487 -13.46 -20.74 4.88
N ASP A 488 -13.83 -21.08 3.64
CA ASP A 488 -12.96 -21.81 2.74
C ASP A 488 -11.68 -21.02 2.44
N ILE A 489 -11.82 -19.72 2.12
CA ILE A 489 -10.67 -18.83 1.92
C ILE A 489 -9.81 -18.75 3.19
N ALA A 490 -10.40 -18.55 4.38
CA ALA A 490 -9.67 -18.51 5.64
C ALA A 490 -8.90 -19.82 5.91
N GLY A 491 -9.54 -20.97 5.70
CA GLY A 491 -8.90 -22.28 5.83
C GLY A 491 -7.74 -22.50 4.85
N LYS A 492 -7.89 -22.08 3.59
CA LYS A 492 -6.82 -22.13 2.58
C LYS A 492 -5.65 -21.22 2.96
N ILE A 493 -5.91 -20.02 3.46
CA ILE A 493 -4.87 -19.11 3.95
C ILE A 493 -4.05 -19.81 5.03
N VAL A 494 -4.69 -20.32 6.08
CA VAL A 494 -3.99 -20.96 7.20
C VAL A 494 -3.16 -22.17 6.76
N GLY A 495 -3.70 -22.98 5.86
CA GLY A 495 -2.96 -24.10 5.27
C GLY A 495 -1.68 -23.66 4.55
N ASN A 496 -1.74 -22.53 3.83
CA ASN A 496 -0.59 -21.97 3.11
C ASN A 496 0.38 -21.19 4.00
N LEU A 497 -0.08 -20.66 5.15
CA LEU A 497 0.80 -20.06 6.16
C LEU A 497 1.61 -21.11 6.95
N ARG A 498 1.27 -22.40 6.80
CA ARG A 498 1.93 -23.55 7.44
C ARG A 498 1.92 -23.47 8.97
N LEU A 499 0.91 -22.80 9.51
CA LEU A 499 0.70 -22.72 10.95
C LEU A 499 0.23 -24.08 11.46
N LYS A 500 0.87 -24.55 12.54
CA LYS A 500 0.29 -25.63 13.33
C LYS A 500 -0.87 -25.02 14.10
N ILE A 501 -2.06 -25.59 13.94
CA ILE A 501 -3.27 -25.21 14.69
C ILE A 501 -3.81 -26.41 15.44
N SER A 502 -4.33 -26.21 16.64
CA SER A 502 -5.05 -27.22 17.40
C SER A 502 -6.44 -27.46 16.81
N GLY A 503 -7.08 -28.58 17.17
CA GLY A 503 -8.46 -28.85 16.75
C GLY A 503 -9.46 -27.80 17.25
N GLU A 504 -9.24 -27.26 18.45
CA GLU A 504 -10.05 -26.18 19.02
C GLU A 504 -9.84 -24.85 18.29
N GLU A 505 -8.60 -24.50 17.94
CA GLU A 505 -8.27 -23.32 17.12
C GLU A 505 -8.94 -23.43 15.74
N HIS A 506 -8.88 -24.61 15.12
CA HIS A 506 -9.54 -24.86 13.84
C HIS A 506 -11.07 -24.73 13.95
N ASN A 507 -11.68 -25.33 14.97
CA ASN A 507 -13.13 -25.28 15.16
C ASN A 507 -13.64 -23.86 15.44
N ARG A 508 -12.91 -23.06 16.23
CA ARG A 508 -13.26 -21.66 16.49
C ARG A 508 -13.20 -20.82 15.22
N MET A 509 -12.14 -20.96 14.43
CA MET A 509 -12.00 -20.26 13.15
C MET A 509 -13.08 -20.66 12.13
N MET A 510 -13.45 -21.94 12.08
CA MET A 510 -14.44 -22.46 11.13
C MET A 510 -15.90 -22.34 11.62
N LYS A 511 -16.11 -21.75 12.81
CA LYS A 511 -17.43 -21.64 13.44
C LYS A 511 -18.38 -20.84 12.56
N HIS A 512 -19.61 -21.33 12.47
CA HIS A 512 -20.70 -20.68 11.78
C HIS A 512 -21.65 -20.04 12.80
N TYR A 513 -22.05 -18.79 12.57
CA TYR A 513 -22.84 -18.02 13.54
C TYR A 513 -24.31 -17.85 13.17
N THR A 514 -24.70 -18.04 11.90
CA THR A 514 -26.10 -17.98 11.46
C THR A 514 -26.28 -18.75 10.16
N ASP A 515 -27.30 -19.61 10.06
CA ASP A 515 -27.67 -20.29 8.79
C ASP A 515 -28.56 -19.42 7.88
N ASN A 516 -28.89 -18.21 8.33
CA ASN A 516 -29.71 -17.27 7.58
C ASN A 516 -28.84 -16.28 6.80
N ALA A 517 -28.67 -16.53 5.49
CA ALA A 517 -27.89 -15.67 4.60
C ALA A 517 -28.34 -14.19 4.62
N GLU A 518 -29.65 -13.95 4.80
CA GLU A 518 -30.18 -12.58 4.88
C GLU A 518 -29.82 -11.91 6.21
N ALA A 519 -29.87 -12.64 7.33
CA ALA A 519 -29.41 -12.15 8.62
C ALA A 519 -27.92 -11.77 8.56
N TYR A 520 -27.09 -12.61 7.93
CA TYR A 520 -25.67 -12.34 7.74
C TYR A 520 -25.43 -11.08 6.88
N ARG A 521 -26.16 -10.94 5.77
CA ARG A 521 -26.07 -9.77 4.89
C ARG A 521 -26.40 -8.47 5.64
N LEU A 522 -27.46 -8.49 6.45
CA LEU A 522 -27.85 -7.36 7.30
C LEU A 522 -26.78 -7.05 8.36
N TYR A 523 -26.20 -8.07 8.98
CA TYR A 523 -25.07 -7.91 9.90
C TYR A 523 -23.87 -7.23 9.23
N LEU A 524 -23.47 -7.65 8.03
CA LEU A 524 -22.39 -7.00 7.29
C LEU A 524 -22.69 -5.52 6.99
N LYS A 525 -23.93 -5.18 6.66
CA LYS A 525 -24.36 -3.78 6.53
C LYS A 525 -24.26 -3.02 7.85
N GLY A 526 -24.67 -3.64 8.96
CA GLY A 526 -24.52 -3.08 10.30
C GLY A 526 -23.06 -2.74 10.60
N ARG A 527 -22.13 -3.68 10.37
CA ARG A 527 -20.68 -3.47 10.53
C ARG A 527 -20.15 -2.38 9.61
N PHE A 528 -20.58 -2.35 8.34
CA PHE A 528 -20.18 -1.30 7.39
C PHE A 528 -20.53 0.11 7.90
N TYR A 529 -21.76 0.32 8.37
CA TYR A 529 -22.19 1.61 8.91
C TYR A 529 -21.56 1.93 10.27
N TRP A 530 -21.38 0.93 11.14
CA TRP A 530 -20.73 1.09 12.43
C TRP A 530 -19.29 1.61 12.31
N ASN A 531 -18.58 1.16 11.27
CA ASN A 531 -17.21 1.56 10.96
C ASN A 531 -17.09 3.02 10.46
N LYS A 532 -18.19 3.71 10.11
CA LYS A 532 -18.15 5.14 9.67
C LYS A 532 -18.04 6.14 10.82
N ARG A 533 -18.17 5.69 12.09
CA ARG A 533 -17.88 6.48 13.31
C ARG A 533 -18.50 7.88 13.35
N ASN A 534 -19.82 7.96 13.19
CA ASN A 534 -20.61 9.18 13.40
C ASN A 534 -22.03 8.81 13.86
N ALA A 535 -22.73 9.75 14.49
CA ALA A 535 -24.06 9.50 15.07
C ALA A 535 -25.09 8.94 14.08
N GLU A 536 -25.15 9.49 12.86
CA GLU A 536 -26.11 9.03 11.84
C GLU A 536 -25.81 7.58 11.40
N SER A 537 -24.54 7.28 11.14
CA SER A 537 -24.12 5.95 10.70
C SER A 537 -24.24 4.91 11.81
N LEU A 538 -23.94 5.28 13.06
CA LEU A 538 -24.15 4.39 14.22
C LEU A 538 -25.65 4.06 14.40
N LYS A 539 -26.55 5.04 14.22
CA LYS A 539 -28.01 4.79 14.23
C LYS A 539 -28.44 3.83 13.11
N LYS A 540 -27.90 3.99 11.90
CA LYS A 540 -28.12 3.04 10.79
C LYS A 540 -27.58 1.65 11.12
N SER A 541 -26.43 1.55 11.79
CA SER A 541 -25.88 0.25 12.20
C SER A 541 -26.79 -0.48 13.19
N ILE A 542 -27.34 0.24 14.17
CA ILE A 542 -28.32 -0.28 15.13
C ILE A 542 -29.55 -0.86 14.41
N ASP A 543 -30.07 -0.13 13.43
CA ASP A 543 -31.21 -0.59 12.61
C ASP A 543 -30.90 -1.91 11.88
N TYR A 544 -29.76 -1.99 11.19
CA TYR A 544 -29.36 -3.22 10.50
C TYR A 544 -29.08 -4.39 11.43
N PHE A 545 -28.49 -4.17 12.61
CA PHE A 545 -28.30 -5.24 13.59
C PHE A 545 -29.63 -5.74 14.15
N ASN A 546 -30.59 -4.84 14.43
CA ASN A 546 -31.93 -5.27 14.84
C ASN A 546 -32.63 -6.08 13.74
N GLN A 547 -32.56 -5.64 12.47
CA GLN A 547 -33.11 -6.42 11.37
C GLN A 547 -32.42 -7.80 11.23
N ALA A 548 -31.11 -7.89 11.45
CA ALA A 548 -30.41 -9.17 11.46
C ALA A 548 -30.93 -10.10 12.58
N ILE A 549 -31.14 -9.55 13.78
CA ILE A 549 -31.71 -10.27 14.93
C ILE A 549 -33.16 -10.71 14.66
N GLU A 550 -33.96 -9.89 13.97
CA GLU A 550 -35.32 -10.27 13.57
C GLU A 550 -35.33 -11.47 12.60
N LYS A 551 -34.32 -11.56 11.73
CA LYS A 551 -34.16 -12.69 10.79
C LYS A 551 -33.60 -13.94 11.45
N ASP A 552 -32.73 -13.78 12.44
CA ASP A 552 -32.19 -14.87 13.26
C ASP A 552 -31.98 -14.42 14.72
N PRO A 553 -32.94 -14.71 15.61
CA PRO A 553 -32.86 -14.33 17.03
C PRO A 553 -31.71 -14.98 17.81
N ASN A 554 -31.06 -16.02 17.26
CA ASN A 554 -29.92 -16.69 17.88
C ASN A 554 -28.57 -16.20 17.32
N PHE A 555 -28.57 -15.18 16.46
CA PHE A 555 -27.37 -14.68 15.82
C PHE A 555 -26.52 -13.80 16.77
N ALA A 556 -25.67 -14.45 17.57
CA ALA A 556 -24.88 -13.82 18.63
C ALA A 556 -24.04 -12.60 18.18
N LEU A 557 -23.43 -12.65 16.97
CA LEU A 557 -22.63 -11.53 16.44
C LEU A 557 -23.47 -10.27 16.20
N ALA A 558 -24.75 -10.40 15.83
CA ALA A 558 -25.61 -9.24 15.64
C ALA A 558 -25.91 -8.54 16.97
N TYR A 559 -26.08 -9.29 18.07
CA TYR A 559 -26.18 -8.71 19.41
C TYR A 559 -24.87 -8.07 19.87
N SER A 560 -23.72 -8.66 19.56
CA SER A 560 -22.41 -8.05 19.84
C SER A 560 -22.25 -6.72 19.10
N GLY A 561 -22.56 -6.70 17.79
CA GLY A 561 -22.51 -5.45 17.01
C GLY A 561 -23.49 -4.40 17.51
N LEU A 562 -24.67 -4.81 17.98
CA LEU A 562 -25.66 -3.93 18.61
C LEU A 562 -25.12 -3.33 19.91
N ALA A 563 -24.43 -4.13 20.74
CA ALA A 563 -23.77 -3.66 21.95
C ALA A 563 -22.69 -2.62 21.65
N ASP A 564 -21.81 -2.92 20.68
CA ASP A 564 -20.75 -2.01 20.23
C ASP A 564 -21.33 -0.69 19.72
N ALA A 565 -22.43 -0.74 18.98
CA ALA A 565 -23.06 0.45 18.40
C ALA A 565 -23.72 1.32 19.48
N TYR A 566 -24.42 0.71 20.44
CA TYR A 566 -25.00 1.44 21.57
C TYR A 566 -23.94 2.03 22.48
N GLY A 567 -22.87 1.29 22.79
CA GLY A 567 -21.78 1.77 23.66
C GLY A 567 -21.04 2.97 23.07
N LEU A 568 -20.87 3.02 21.74
CA LEU A 568 -20.17 4.13 21.09
C LEU A 568 -21.05 5.33 20.79
N LEU A 569 -22.37 5.18 20.67
CA LEU A 569 -23.25 6.26 20.22
C LEU A 569 -23.15 7.55 21.09
N PRO A 570 -23.06 7.48 22.43
CA PRO A 570 -22.86 8.67 23.27
C PRO A 570 -21.56 9.43 22.96
N ASN A 571 -20.47 8.73 22.68
CA ASN A 571 -19.15 9.31 22.40
C ASN A 571 -19.12 10.14 21.10
N TYR A 572 -20.16 10.03 20.25
CA TYR A 572 -20.32 10.82 19.03
C TYR A 572 -21.54 11.74 19.10
N SER A 573 -21.94 12.17 20.30
CA SER A 573 -23.10 13.04 20.57
C SER A 573 -24.42 12.49 20.01
N GLY A 574 -24.54 11.17 19.87
CA GLY A 574 -25.72 10.53 19.30
C GLY A 574 -26.89 10.37 20.29
N GLY A 575 -26.64 10.58 21.59
CA GLY A 575 -27.58 10.54 22.70
C GLY A 575 -26.87 10.45 24.06
N SER A 576 -27.63 10.30 25.15
CA SER A 576 -27.05 10.28 26.50
C SER A 576 -26.52 8.89 26.91
N PRO A 577 -25.43 8.80 27.69
CA PRO A 577 -25.00 7.58 28.36
C PRO A 577 -26.11 6.80 29.07
N GLN A 578 -26.94 7.50 29.84
CA GLN A 578 -28.04 6.93 30.62
C GLN A 578 -29.05 6.17 29.76
N GLU A 579 -29.28 6.62 28.53
CA GLU A 579 -30.19 5.95 27.60
C GLU A 579 -29.56 4.71 26.96
N PHE A 580 -28.28 4.79 26.58
CA PHE A 580 -27.67 3.80 25.69
C PHE A 580 -26.79 2.77 26.40
N ALA A 581 -26.15 3.09 27.52
CA ALA A 581 -25.33 2.14 28.28
C ALA A 581 -26.12 0.91 28.76
N PRO A 582 -27.36 1.06 29.30
CA PRO A 582 -28.17 -0.12 29.66
C PRO A 582 -28.52 -1.00 28.46
N LYS A 583 -28.76 -0.39 27.28
CA LYS A 583 -29.07 -1.12 26.04
C LYS A 583 -27.84 -1.87 25.53
N ALA A 584 -26.66 -1.23 25.56
CA ALA A 584 -25.39 -1.85 25.21
C ALA A 584 -25.10 -3.06 26.09
N LYS A 585 -25.24 -2.89 27.42
CA LYS A 585 -25.04 -3.96 28.40
C LYS A 585 -25.99 -5.13 28.20
N ALA A 586 -27.27 -4.85 27.94
CA ALA A 586 -28.26 -5.90 27.67
C ALA A 586 -27.93 -6.68 26.39
N ALA A 587 -27.56 -5.99 25.31
CA ALA A 587 -27.15 -6.63 24.06
C ALA A 587 -25.87 -7.47 24.22
N ALA A 588 -24.86 -6.96 24.93
CA ALA A 588 -23.62 -7.69 25.20
C ALA A 588 -23.87 -8.97 26.01
N LYS A 589 -24.68 -8.88 27.08
CA LYS A 589 -25.08 -10.05 27.86
C LYS A 589 -25.85 -11.07 27.03
N LYS A 590 -26.72 -10.62 26.12
CA LYS A 590 -27.46 -11.54 25.24
C LYS A 590 -26.53 -12.23 24.24
N ALA A 591 -25.55 -11.51 23.68
CA ALA A 591 -24.53 -12.10 22.83
C ALA A 591 -23.73 -13.18 23.56
N ILE A 592 -23.31 -12.92 24.80
CA ILE A 592 -22.59 -13.87 25.67
C ILE A 592 -23.46 -15.08 26.03
N GLU A 593 -24.75 -14.89 26.31
CA GLU A 593 -25.69 -15.99 26.59
C GLU A 593 -25.80 -16.94 25.38
N LEU A 594 -25.81 -16.39 24.16
CA LEU A 594 -25.84 -17.17 22.92
C LEU A 594 -24.48 -17.79 22.59
N ASP A 595 -23.39 -17.07 22.85
CA ASP A 595 -22.02 -17.51 22.64
C ASP A 595 -21.00 -16.81 23.55
N ASP A 596 -20.61 -17.51 24.61
CA ASP A 596 -19.64 -17.06 25.63
C ASP A 596 -18.17 -17.06 25.13
N ASN A 597 -17.94 -17.37 23.84
CA ASN A 597 -16.61 -17.30 23.22
C ASN A 597 -16.39 -16.03 22.40
N LEU A 598 -17.33 -15.08 22.41
CA LEU A 598 -17.23 -13.82 21.68
C LEU A 598 -16.44 -12.78 22.47
N ALA A 599 -15.16 -12.62 22.13
CA ALA A 599 -14.29 -11.61 22.74
C ALA A 599 -14.87 -10.19 22.61
N GLU A 600 -15.51 -9.87 21.49
CA GLU A 600 -16.16 -8.59 21.22
C GLU A 600 -17.28 -8.30 22.21
N ALA A 601 -18.13 -9.28 22.49
CA ALA A 601 -19.23 -9.13 23.44
C ALA A 601 -18.72 -8.95 24.89
N HIS A 602 -17.69 -9.71 25.27
CA HIS A 602 -17.02 -9.53 26.56
C HIS A 602 -16.37 -8.15 26.69
N THR A 603 -15.73 -7.66 25.63
CA THR A 603 -15.12 -6.31 25.59
C THR A 603 -16.17 -5.22 25.80
N SER A 604 -17.29 -5.29 25.06
CA SER A 604 -18.37 -4.33 25.21
C SER A 604 -19.05 -4.40 26.57
N LEU A 605 -19.23 -5.59 27.15
CA LEU A 605 -19.73 -5.73 28.52
C LEU A 605 -18.74 -5.13 29.54
N ALA A 606 -17.45 -5.38 29.38
CA ALA A 606 -16.40 -4.91 30.26
C ALA A 606 -16.39 -3.37 30.36
N THR A 607 -16.46 -2.68 29.23
CA THR A 607 -16.57 -1.21 29.17
C THR A 607 -17.84 -0.71 29.86
N MET A 608 -18.99 -1.36 29.69
CA MET A 608 -20.22 -0.95 30.40
C MET A 608 -20.08 -1.10 31.92
N LEU A 609 -19.41 -2.16 32.37
CA LEU A 609 -19.19 -2.42 33.79
C LEU A 609 -18.16 -1.45 34.39
N ALA A 610 -17.04 -1.20 33.72
CA ALA A 610 -15.98 -0.34 34.22
C ALA A 610 -16.37 1.14 34.13
N ASP A 611 -16.71 1.63 32.94
CA ASP A 611 -16.75 3.08 32.70
C ASP A 611 -18.09 3.71 33.12
N TYR A 612 -19.18 2.93 33.15
CA TYR A 612 -20.52 3.43 33.47
C TYR A 612 -21.03 2.96 34.83
N ASP A 613 -20.87 1.67 35.16
CA ASP A 613 -21.29 1.15 36.48
C ASP A 613 -20.21 1.31 37.56
N TRP A 614 -18.98 1.70 37.18
CA TRP A 614 -17.79 1.76 38.07
C TRP A 614 -17.52 0.47 38.83
N ASN A 615 -17.88 -0.66 38.22
CA ASN A 615 -17.57 -2.00 38.69
C ASN A 615 -16.26 -2.47 38.05
N TRP A 616 -15.15 -1.86 38.48
CA TRP A 616 -13.80 -2.09 37.94
C TRP A 616 -13.39 -3.56 37.98
N ALA A 617 -13.67 -4.25 39.09
CA ALA A 617 -13.27 -5.63 39.28
C ALA A 617 -13.95 -6.59 38.28
N GLU A 618 -15.28 -6.47 38.09
CA GLU A 618 -15.97 -7.30 37.11
C GLU A 618 -15.64 -6.87 35.67
N GLY A 619 -15.47 -5.57 35.41
CA GLY A 619 -15.00 -5.06 34.13
C GLY A 619 -13.64 -5.63 33.72
N GLU A 620 -12.64 -5.58 34.61
CA GLU A 620 -11.30 -6.14 34.38
C GLU A 620 -11.34 -7.65 34.13
N LYS A 621 -12.20 -8.39 34.84
CA LYS A 621 -12.40 -9.82 34.60
C LYS A 621 -12.93 -10.10 33.20
N GLU A 622 -13.90 -9.33 32.73
CA GLU A 622 -14.46 -9.45 31.38
C GLU A 622 -13.45 -9.04 30.29
N PHE A 623 -12.64 -7.99 30.50
CA PHE A 623 -11.53 -7.64 29.60
C PHE A 623 -10.49 -8.76 29.50
N LYS A 624 -10.05 -9.32 30.63
CA LYS A 624 -9.10 -10.45 30.65
C LYS A 624 -9.68 -11.67 29.94
N LYS A 625 -10.99 -11.93 30.09
CA LYS A 625 -11.67 -13.00 29.36
C LYS A 625 -11.69 -12.73 27.85
N ALA A 626 -12.03 -11.51 27.43
CA ALA A 626 -12.00 -11.12 26.02
C ALA A 626 -10.61 -11.32 25.39
N ILE A 627 -9.55 -10.86 26.06
CA ILE A 627 -8.16 -11.00 25.60
C ILE A 627 -7.73 -12.48 25.59
N ALA A 628 -8.15 -13.28 26.57
CA ALA A 628 -7.87 -14.72 26.57
C ALA A 628 -8.56 -15.46 25.42
N LEU A 629 -9.79 -15.06 25.07
CA LEU A 629 -10.55 -15.62 23.95
C LEU A 629 -9.91 -15.24 22.60
N ASN A 630 -9.53 -13.96 22.43
CA ASN A 630 -8.90 -13.45 21.21
C ASN A 630 -7.72 -12.50 21.54
N PRO A 631 -6.48 -13.03 21.67
CA PRO A 631 -5.28 -12.23 21.96
C PRO A 631 -4.81 -11.29 20.82
N ASN A 632 -5.50 -11.32 19.68
CA ASN A 632 -5.26 -10.43 18.56
C ASN A 632 -6.36 -9.37 18.40
N TYR A 633 -7.28 -9.25 19.36
CA TYR A 633 -8.33 -8.25 19.30
C TYR A 633 -7.83 -6.90 19.81
N ALA A 634 -7.34 -6.05 18.91
CA ALA A 634 -6.74 -4.76 19.23
C ALA A 634 -7.64 -3.87 20.10
N THR A 635 -8.95 -3.85 19.84
CA THR A 635 -9.92 -3.04 20.61
C THR A 635 -9.99 -3.45 22.08
N ALA A 636 -9.91 -4.76 22.40
CA ALA A 636 -9.94 -5.21 23.79
C ALA A 636 -8.71 -4.73 24.55
N HIS A 637 -7.53 -4.81 23.94
CA HIS A 637 -6.28 -4.28 24.50
C HIS A 637 -6.35 -2.75 24.69
N GLN A 638 -6.87 -2.02 23.68
CA GLN A 638 -7.06 -0.58 23.75
C GLN A 638 -7.98 -0.19 24.91
N TRP A 639 -9.19 -0.74 24.97
CA TRP A 639 -10.20 -0.34 25.96
C TRP A 639 -9.84 -0.81 27.37
N TYR A 640 -9.12 -1.92 27.49
CA TYR A 640 -8.59 -2.35 28.78
C TYR A 640 -7.50 -1.41 29.31
N SER A 641 -6.63 -0.90 28.42
CA SER A 641 -5.69 0.18 28.74
C SER A 641 -6.42 1.43 29.21
N ASP A 642 -7.30 1.97 28.36
CA ASP A 642 -7.79 3.34 28.52
C ASP A 642 -8.90 3.45 29.55
N GLY A 643 -9.64 2.36 29.79
CA GLY A 643 -10.67 2.30 30.83
C GLY A 643 -10.06 2.01 32.20
N PRO A 644 -10.10 0.76 32.68
CA PRO A 644 -9.81 0.43 34.08
C PRO A 644 -8.34 0.64 34.45
N LEU A 645 -7.37 0.24 33.61
CA LEU A 645 -5.95 0.33 33.99
C LEU A 645 -5.51 1.80 34.15
N LEU A 646 -5.86 2.65 33.18
CA LEU A 646 -5.55 4.07 33.26
C LEU A 646 -6.27 4.73 34.43
N SER A 647 -7.58 4.49 34.59
CA SER A 647 -8.42 5.06 35.66
C SER A 647 -7.90 4.72 37.07
N GLU A 648 -7.42 3.50 37.28
CA GLU A 648 -6.82 3.07 38.55
C GLU A 648 -5.42 3.67 38.80
N GLY A 649 -4.78 4.22 37.76
CA GLY A 649 -3.41 4.74 37.78
C GLY A 649 -2.33 3.67 37.52
N ARG A 650 -2.69 2.52 36.95
CA ARG A 650 -1.79 1.40 36.60
C ARG A 650 -1.12 1.63 35.25
N PHE A 651 -0.37 2.73 35.15
CA PHE A 651 0.20 3.26 33.90
C PHE A 651 1.12 2.27 33.16
N GLU A 652 1.93 1.49 33.87
CA GLU A 652 2.83 0.51 33.23
C GLU A 652 2.05 -0.59 32.51
N GLU A 653 1.00 -1.13 33.15
CA GLU A 653 0.12 -2.13 32.56
C GLU A 653 -0.70 -1.52 31.42
N ALA A 654 -1.27 -0.31 31.61
CA ALA A 654 -2.01 0.39 30.57
C ALA A 654 -1.15 0.58 29.30
N ASN A 655 0.09 1.05 29.46
CA ASN A 655 1.01 1.21 28.32
C ASN A 655 1.39 -0.11 27.64
N ALA A 656 1.50 -1.21 28.39
CA ALA A 656 1.79 -2.52 27.81
C ALA A 656 0.63 -2.99 26.92
N GLU A 657 -0.61 -2.86 27.41
CA GLU A 657 -1.82 -3.21 26.67
C GLU A 657 -2.03 -2.27 25.46
N MET A 658 -1.84 -0.96 25.64
CA MET A 658 -1.92 0.01 24.54
C MET A 658 -0.87 -0.26 23.47
N LYS A 659 0.37 -0.58 23.85
CA LYS A 659 1.41 -0.97 22.90
C LYS A 659 1.01 -2.22 22.13
N ARG A 660 0.41 -3.21 22.81
CA ARG A 660 -0.11 -4.41 22.13
C ARG A 660 -1.22 -4.06 21.13
N ALA A 661 -2.13 -3.15 21.48
CA ALA A 661 -3.14 -2.64 20.57
C ALA A 661 -2.51 -1.95 19.35
N GLN A 662 -1.49 -1.11 19.55
CA GLN A 662 -0.75 -0.44 18.47
C GLN A 662 0.01 -1.43 17.58
N GLU A 663 0.60 -2.49 18.13
CA GLU A 663 1.26 -3.53 17.33
C GLU A 663 0.27 -4.28 16.42
N LEU A 664 -0.95 -4.51 16.91
CA LEU A 664 -2.04 -5.16 16.17
C LEU A 664 -2.72 -4.24 15.15
N ASP A 665 -2.75 -2.93 15.42
CA ASP A 665 -3.40 -1.92 14.57
C ASP A 665 -2.54 -0.65 14.41
N PRO A 666 -1.38 -0.74 13.73
CA PRO A 666 -0.34 0.29 13.75
C PRO A 666 -0.73 1.64 13.15
N LEU A 667 -1.67 1.66 12.20
CA LEU A 667 -2.12 2.88 11.54
C LEU A 667 -3.50 3.36 12.02
N SER A 668 -4.03 2.77 13.09
CA SER A 668 -5.27 3.20 13.73
C SER A 668 -5.12 4.61 14.30
N LEU A 669 -5.93 5.55 13.80
CA LEU A 669 -5.91 6.94 14.27
C LEU A 669 -6.30 7.04 15.75
N ILE A 670 -7.29 6.27 16.18
CA ILE A 670 -7.76 6.30 17.58
C ILE A 670 -6.69 5.75 18.51
N ILE A 671 -6.16 4.54 18.27
CA ILE A 671 -5.13 3.92 19.12
C ILE A 671 -3.89 4.81 19.19
N ASN A 672 -3.43 5.38 18.07
CA ASN A 672 -2.27 6.27 18.09
C ASN A 672 -2.53 7.60 18.83
N ALA A 673 -3.77 8.08 18.87
CA ALA A 673 -4.15 9.23 19.68
C ALA A 673 -4.23 8.87 21.17
N GLU A 674 -4.75 7.69 21.52
CA GLU A 674 -4.84 7.20 22.91
C GLU A 674 -3.46 6.94 23.53
N VAL A 675 -2.47 6.48 22.75
CA VAL A 675 -1.06 6.46 23.21
C VAL A 675 -0.64 7.86 23.67
N GLY A 676 -1.04 8.89 22.91
CA GLY A 676 -0.82 10.29 23.28
C GLY A 676 -1.57 10.68 24.54
N ALA A 677 -2.83 10.28 24.68
CA ALA A 677 -3.67 10.54 25.85
C ALA A 677 -3.09 9.89 27.13
N ASN A 678 -2.65 8.64 27.09
CA ASN A 678 -1.97 7.96 28.20
C ASN A 678 -0.78 8.78 28.70
N TYR A 679 0.06 9.27 27.78
CA TYR A 679 1.17 10.17 28.14
C TYR A 679 0.69 11.48 28.80
N ILE A 680 -0.47 12.02 28.44
CA ILE A 680 -1.04 13.21 29.11
C ILE A 680 -1.41 12.89 30.56
N TYR A 681 -2.12 11.77 30.80
CA TYR A 681 -2.52 11.35 32.14
C TYR A 681 -1.32 10.96 33.04
N GLU A 682 -0.23 10.53 32.42
CA GLU A 682 1.08 10.32 33.08
C GLU A 682 1.92 11.60 33.24
N ARG A 683 1.42 12.75 32.78
CA ARG A 683 2.12 14.05 32.82
C ARG A 683 3.39 14.10 31.94
N GLN A 684 3.51 13.18 30.99
CA GLN A 684 4.59 13.14 29.99
C GLN A 684 4.23 13.96 28.74
N TYR A 685 3.96 15.26 28.92
CA TYR A 685 3.37 16.11 27.88
C TYR A 685 4.21 16.23 26.60
N ASP A 686 5.55 16.21 26.70
CA ASP A 686 6.42 16.26 25.52
C ASP A 686 6.27 15.02 24.64
N LYS A 687 6.18 13.83 25.23
CA LYS A 687 5.93 12.58 24.50
C LYS A 687 4.53 12.55 23.91
N ALA A 688 3.53 13.06 24.66
CA ALA A 688 2.17 13.21 24.14
C ALA A 688 2.15 14.08 22.88
N ILE A 689 2.78 15.25 22.92
CA ILE A 689 2.87 16.18 21.78
C ILE A 689 3.55 15.53 20.58
N GLU A 690 4.68 14.83 20.79
CA GLU A 690 5.38 14.13 19.71
C GLU A 690 4.50 13.06 19.06
N GLN A 691 3.86 12.21 19.87
CA GLN A 691 2.99 11.15 19.40
C GLN A 691 1.77 11.69 18.65
N LEU A 692 1.08 12.69 19.21
CA LEU A 692 -0.15 13.25 18.63
C LEU A 692 0.13 13.99 17.32
N ARG A 693 1.30 14.62 17.16
CA ARG A 693 1.74 15.19 15.88
C ARG A 693 1.88 14.11 14.79
N LYS A 694 2.51 12.97 15.11
CA LYS A 694 2.58 11.83 14.18
C LYS A 694 1.19 11.32 13.79
N THR A 695 0.25 11.28 14.74
CA THR A 695 -1.15 10.90 14.45
C THR A 695 -1.84 11.91 13.52
N ILE A 696 -1.59 13.21 13.67
CA ILE A 696 -2.13 14.27 12.79
C ILE A 696 -1.46 14.24 11.40
N GLU A 697 -0.20 13.84 11.29
CA GLU A 697 0.45 13.59 9.99
C GLU A 697 -0.24 12.45 9.23
N LEU A 698 -0.74 11.44 9.93
CA LEU A 698 -1.53 10.37 9.32
C LEU A 698 -2.89 10.86 8.80
N ASP A 699 -3.58 11.74 9.51
CA ASP A 699 -4.80 12.40 9.04
C ASP A 699 -4.98 13.79 9.67
N PRO A 700 -4.75 14.88 8.90
CA PRO A 700 -4.91 16.24 9.40
C PRO A 700 -6.34 16.61 9.82
N ASN A 701 -7.36 15.86 9.41
CA ASN A 701 -8.75 16.12 9.73
C ASN A 701 -9.26 15.29 10.93
N PHE A 702 -8.41 14.46 11.53
CA PHE A 702 -8.80 13.67 12.69
C PHE A 702 -8.86 14.53 13.96
N TYR A 703 -10.06 15.03 14.26
CA TYR A 703 -10.29 16.02 15.32
C TYR A 703 -9.87 15.53 16.71
N TYR A 704 -10.00 14.23 17.02
CA TYR A 704 -9.68 13.67 18.34
C TYR A 704 -8.19 13.78 18.69
N ALA A 705 -7.29 13.60 17.71
CA ALA A 705 -5.86 13.81 17.91
C ALA A 705 -5.53 15.30 18.10
N ARG A 706 -6.21 16.20 17.39
CA ARG A 706 -6.05 17.66 17.59
C ARG A 706 -6.55 18.11 18.96
N TRP A 707 -7.69 17.57 19.38
CA TRP A 707 -8.22 17.81 20.71
C TRP A 707 -7.20 17.40 21.79
N ASN A 708 -6.70 16.16 21.74
CA ASN A 708 -5.68 15.69 22.68
C ASN A 708 -4.37 16.50 22.58
N LEU A 709 -3.96 16.94 21.38
CA LEU A 709 -2.76 17.76 21.21
C LEU A 709 -2.93 19.13 21.89
N GLY A 710 -4.10 19.75 21.72
CA GLY A 710 -4.46 20.97 22.44
C GLY A 710 -4.47 20.77 23.95
N PHE A 711 -4.90 19.59 24.41
CA PHE A 711 -4.88 19.22 25.81
C PHE A 711 -3.46 19.08 26.37
N ALA A 712 -2.57 18.39 25.66
CA ALA A 712 -1.17 18.30 26.03
C ALA A 712 -0.50 19.68 26.09
N TYR A 713 -0.76 20.57 25.13
CA TYR A 713 -0.25 21.94 25.16
C TYR A 713 -0.80 22.74 26.34
N SER A 714 -2.10 22.64 26.62
CA SER A 714 -2.72 23.33 27.77
C SER A 714 -2.10 22.90 29.09
N MET A 715 -1.88 21.59 29.27
CA MET A 715 -1.28 21.08 30.51
C MET A 715 0.18 21.48 30.64
N LYS A 716 0.90 21.61 29.52
CA LYS A 716 2.27 22.16 29.47
C LYS A 716 2.33 23.68 29.69
N GLY A 717 1.20 24.40 29.60
CA GLY A 717 1.11 25.86 29.72
C GLY A 717 1.27 26.63 28.40
N SER A 718 1.32 25.93 27.26
CA SER A 718 1.38 26.51 25.91
C SER A 718 -0.02 26.85 25.39
N PHE A 719 -0.68 27.84 26.01
CA PHE A 719 -2.10 28.12 25.76
C PHE A 719 -2.42 28.63 24.36
N SER A 720 -1.50 29.32 23.68
CA SER A 720 -1.68 29.79 22.30
C SER A 720 -1.82 28.63 21.31
N GLU A 721 -0.90 27.67 21.40
CA GLU A 721 -0.90 26.45 20.59
C GLU A 721 -2.11 25.59 20.94
N ALA A 722 -2.45 25.50 22.23
CA ALA A 722 -3.64 24.78 22.67
C ALA A 722 -4.93 25.34 22.05
N LEU A 723 -5.15 26.66 22.13
CA LEU A 723 -6.31 27.31 21.54
C LEU A 723 -6.40 27.09 20.03
N THR A 724 -5.27 27.09 19.33
CA THR A 724 -5.22 26.82 17.88
C THR A 724 -5.72 25.41 17.57
N GLU A 725 -5.24 24.41 18.30
CA GLU A 725 -5.64 23.01 18.08
C GLU A 725 -7.09 22.78 18.51
N TYR A 726 -7.55 23.34 19.63
CA TYR A 726 -8.95 23.24 20.06
C TYR A 726 -9.92 23.90 19.08
N GLN A 727 -9.60 25.08 18.57
CA GLN A 727 -10.44 25.75 17.55
C GLN A 727 -10.53 24.92 16.26
N THR A 728 -9.41 24.30 15.86
CA THR A 728 -9.38 23.42 14.70
C THR A 728 -10.21 22.15 14.95
N ALA A 729 -10.05 21.52 16.11
CA ALA A 729 -10.82 20.34 16.50
C ALA A 729 -12.33 20.65 16.55
N PHE A 730 -12.72 21.77 17.16
CA PHE A 730 -14.11 22.24 17.21
C PHE A 730 -14.68 22.48 15.82
N LYS A 731 -13.92 23.10 14.91
CA LYS A 731 -14.35 23.31 13.51
C LYS A 731 -14.60 22.00 12.76
N LEU A 732 -13.85 20.95 13.08
CA LEU A 732 -13.95 19.64 12.42
C LEU A 732 -15.10 18.79 12.97
N SER A 733 -15.42 18.88 14.26
CA SER A 733 -16.44 18.04 14.91
C SER A 733 -17.75 18.74 15.24
N ASN A 734 -17.73 20.06 15.46
CA ASN A 734 -18.78 20.83 16.14
C ASN A 734 -19.13 20.29 17.54
N ASP A 735 -18.21 19.59 18.19
CA ASP A 735 -18.44 19.00 19.51
C ASP A 735 -18.43 20.08 20.62
N PRO A 736 -19.55 20.26 21.35
CA PRO A 736 -19.63 21.19 22.48
C PRO A 736 -18.59 20.96 23.59
N SER A 737 -18.10 19.74 23.77
CA SER A 737 -17.11 19.42 24.83
C SER A 737 -15.83 20.23 24.69
N ILE A 738 -15.39 20.48 23.45
CA ILE A 738 -14.16 21.22 23.12
C ILE A 738 -14.28 22.70 23.51
N VAL A 739 -15.51 23.24 23.53
CA VAL A 739 -15.79 24.62 23.97
C VAL A 739 -15.42 24.79 25.46
N GLY A 740 -15.63 23.76 26.28
CA GLY A 740 -15.20 23.73 27.68
C GLY A 740 -13.69 23.93 27.84
N LEU A 741 -12.90 23.24 27.03
CA LEU A 741 -11.44 23.35 27.02
C LEU A 741 -10.93 24.67 26.48
N ILE A 742 -11.59 25.25 25.47
CA ILE A 742 -11.30 26.61 25.00
C ILE A 742 -11.50 27.62 26.15
N GLY A 743 -12.62 27.51 26.88
CA GLY A 743 -12.90 28.36 28.02
C GLY A 743 -11.89 28.17 29.16
N ASN A 744 -11.49 26.92 29.44
CA ASN A 744 -10.42 26.61 30.39
C ASN A 744 -9.10 27.28 29.99
N ALA A 745 -8.68 27.13 28.73
CA ALA A 745 -7.43 27.70 28.21
C ALA A 745 -7.45 29.24 28.27
N TYR A 746 -8.57 29.90 27.95
CA TYR A 746 -8.71 31.34 28.16
C TYR A 746 -8.58 31.74 29.62
N ALA A 747 -9.24 31.02 30.54
CA ALA A 747 -9.19 31.32 31.95
C ALA A 747 -7.76 31.19 32.51
N ARG A 748 -7.08 30.08 32.21
CA ARG A 748 -5.71 29.79 32.66
C ARG A 748 -4.64 30.67 32.03
N SER A 749 -4.88 31.21 30.84
CA SER A 749 -4.01 32.20 30.18
C SER A 749 -4.27 33.65 30.62
N GLY A 750 -5.17 33.88 31.59
CA GLY A 750 -5.47 35.22 32.13
C GLY A 750 -6.59 35.97 31.39
N HIS A 751 -7.20 35.39 30.36
CA HIS A 751 -8.27 35.98 29.56
C HIS A 751 -9.66 35.69 30.17
N ARG A 752 -9.88 36.08 31.44
CA ARG A 752 -11.11 35.78 32.19
C ARG A 752 -12.39 36.22 31.46
N GLY A 753 -12.37 37.36 30.78
CA GLY A 753 -13.53 37.86 30.02
C GLY A 753 -13.95 36.93 28.87
N GLU A 754 -12.99 36.38 28.14
CA GLU A 754 -13.27 35.42 27.06
C GLU A 754 -13.76 34.08 27.62
N ALA A 755 -13.18 33.59 28.72
CA ALA A 755 -13.66 32.39 29.39
C ALA A 755 -15.13 32.50 29.84
N LEU A 756 -15.54 33.65 30.39
CA LEU A 756 -16.94 33.89 30.77
C LEU A 756 -17.87 33.97 29.55
N LYS A 757 -17.42 34.53 28.43
CA LYS A 757 -18.18 34.50 27.17
C LYS A 757 -18.37 33.07 26.67
N THR A 758 -17.31 32.26 26.71
CA THR A 758 -17.37 30.84 26.33
C THR A 758 -18.33 30.06 27.23
N LEU A 759 -18.35 30.34 28.53
CA LEU A 759 -19.30 29.75 29.47
C LEU A 759 -20.77 30.08 29.11
N GLU A 760 -21.07 31.34 28.80
CA GLU A 760 -22.41 31.75 28.39
C GLU A 760 -22.83 31.13 27.04
N GLN A 761 -21.89 31.03 26.09
CA GLN A 761 -22.11 30.30 24.84
C GLN A 761 -22.46 28.82 25.10
N LEU A 762 -21.74 28.16 26.00
CA LEU A 762 -21.98 26.76 26.35
C LEU A 762 -23.35 26.56 27.03
N LYS A 763 -23.74 27.48 27.93
CA LYS A 763 -25.08 27.49 28.54
C LYS A 763 -26.18 27.64 27.50
N GLU A 764 -26.01 28.52 26.52
CA GLU A 764 -27.00 28.69 25.46
C GLU A 764 -27.11 27.45 24.57
N LEU A 765 -25.98 26.83 24.24
CA LEU A 765 -25.94 25.60 23.46
C LEU A 765 -26.62 24.43 24.19
N SER A 766 -26.43 24.34 25.51
CA SER A 766 -27.06 23.31 26.35
C SER A 766 -28.59 23.37 26.40
N LYS A 767 -29.21 24.49 25.99
CA LYS A 767 -30.67 24.61 25.85
C LYS A 767 -31.19 23.92 24.57
N GLN A 768 -30.33 23.69 23.59
CA GLN A 768 -30.71 23.22 22.25
C GLN A 768 -30.23 21.79 21.99
N THR A 769 -29.10 21.40 22.57
CA THR A 769 -28.50 20.07 22.41
C THR A 769 -27.97 19.55 23.75
N TYR A 770 -27.79 18.24 23.84
CA TYR A 770 -27.03 17.66 24.95
C TYR A 770 -25.60 18.20 24.93
N VAL A 771 -25.12 18.65 26.10
CA VAL A 771 -23.76 19.11 26.34
C VAL A 771 -23.26 18.39 27.58
N ASP A 772 -22.06 17.82 27.49
CA ASP A 772 -21.45 17.12 28.61
C ASP A 772 -21.27 18.07 29.82
N PRO A 773 -21.77 17.72 31.02
CA PRO A 773 -21.54 18.50 32.23
C PRO A 773 -20.05 18.79 32.52
N ASN A 774 -19.13 17.92 32.09
CA ASN A 774 -17.69 18.08 32.27
C ASN A 774 -17.15 19.33 31.55
N ALA A 775 -17.76 19.74 30.45
CA ALA A 775 -17.38 20.97 29.75
C ALA A 775 -17.53 22.22 30.64
N PHE A 776 -18.49 22.22 31.57
CA PHE A 776 -18.65 23.28 32.57
C PHE A 776 -17.60 23.18 33.67
N VAL A 777 -17.32 21.96 34.17
CA VAL A 777 -16.26 21.70 35.15
C VAL A 777 -14.93 22.27 34.67
N GLN A 778 -14.56 21.97 33.42
CA GLN A 778 -13.33 22.46 32.79
C GLN A 778 -13.21 23.99 32.88
N ILE A 779 -14.25 24.74 32.53
CA ILE A 779 -14.21 26.21 32.56
C ILE A 779 -14.09 26.72 34.00
N TYR A 780 -14.90 26.21 34.93
CA TYR A 780 -14.89 26.67 36.32
C TYR A 780 -13.57 26.35 37.04
N VAL A 781 -12.97 25.19 36.76
CA VAL A 781 -11.62 24.86 37.22
C VAL A 781 -10.60 25.88 36.69
N GLY A 782 -10.68 26.25 35.42
CA GLY A 782 -9.80 27.26 34.83
C GLY A 782 -10.00 28.66 35.45
N LEU A 783 -11.23 28.99 35.86
CA LEU A 783 -11.60 30.25 36.51
C LEU A 783 -11.28 30.31 38.01
N ASP A 784 -10.79 29.20 38.59
CA ASP A 784 -10.60 28.97 40.02
C ASP A 784 -11.89 29.12 40.86
N ASP A 785 -13.05 28.78 40.26
CA ASP A 785 -14.35 28.77 40.93
C ASP A 785 -14.68 27.36 41.42
N LYS A 786 -14.14 27.01 42.59
CA LYS A 786 -14.24 25.66 43.15
C LYS A 786 -15.67 25.24 43.46
N GLU A 787 -16.51 26.16 43.92
CA GLU A 787 -17.89 25.84 44.28
C GLU A 787 -18.70 25.44 43.07
N GLN A 788 -18.58 26.20 41.97
CA GLN A 788 -19.21 25.81 40.71
C GLN A 788 -18.59 24.55 40.11
N ALA A 789 -17.25 24.40 40.16
CA ALA A 789 -16.61 23.18 39.68
C ALA A 789 -17.14 21.91 40.38
N PHE A 790 -17.27 21.92 41.71
CA PHE A 790 -17.82 20.78 42.45
C PHE A 790 -19.32 20.58 42.23
N GLN A 791 -20.10 21.64 42.04
CA GLN A 791 -21.52 21.52 41.67
C GLN A 791 -21.69 20.80 40.33
N TRP A 792 -20.85 21.12 39.34
CA TRP A 792 -20.89 20.48 38.03
C TRP A 792 -20.27 19.07 38.05
N LEU A 793 -19.25 18.80 38.89
CA LEU A 793 -18.76 17.43 39.13
C LEU A 793 -19.82 16.53 39.75
N GLU A 794 -20.62 17.04 40.67
CA GLU A 794 -21.77 16.30 41.22
C GLU A 794 -22.77 15.95 40.11
N LYS A 795 -22.99 16.85 39.15
CA LYS A 795 -23.79 16.57 37.97
C LYS A 795 -23.15 15.52 37.07
N CYS A 796 -21.82 15.57 36.83
CA CYS A 796 -21.10 14.52 36.10
C CYS A 796 -21.30 13.14 36.76
N TYR A 797 -21.19 13.07 38.08
CA TYR A 797 -21.42 11.85 38.85
C TYR A 797 -22.87 11.33 38.69
N GLN A 798 -23.87 12.19 38.89
CA GLN A 798 -25.28 11.80 38.73
C GLN A 798 -25.62 11.39 37.29
N ASP A 799 -24.98 12.03 36.31
CA ASP A 799 -25.20 11.75 34.91
C ASP A 799 -24.45 10.51 34.41
N HIS A 800 -23.62 9.88 35.27
CA HIS A 800 -22.67 8.83 34.89
C HIS A 800 -21.83 9.25 33.68
N ALA A 801 -21.32 10.48 33.71
CA ALA A 801 -20.47 11.02 32.66
C ALA A 801 -19.17 10.19 32.57
N PRO A 802 -18.71 9.82 31.35
CA PRO A 802 -17.52 8.98 31.18
C PRO A 802 -16.27 9.53 31.87
N GLU A 803 -16.12 10.85 31.98
CA GLU A 803 -14.95 11.48 32.57
C GLU A 803 -14.82 11.24 34.08
N MET A 804 -15.89 10.80 34.74
CA MET A 804 -15.84 10.38 36.14
C MET A 804 -14.91 9.17 36.34
N ALA A 805 -14.71 8.34 35.32
CA ALA A 805 -13.72 7.26 35.35
C ALA A 805 -12.30 7.79 35.60
N PHE A 806 -11.99 8.99 35.10
CA PHE A 806 -10.65 9.59 35.17
C PHE A 806 -10.47 10.55 36.35
N VAL A 807 -11.46 10.73 37.22
CA VAL A 807 -11.45 11.74 38.30
C VAL A 807 -10.22 11.62 39.22
N LYS A 808 -9.69 10.40 39.39
CA LYS A 808 -8.47 10.13 40.15
C LYS A 808 -7.20 10.64 39.47
N ILE A 809 -7.13 10.65 38.15
CA ILE A 809 -5.87 10.86 37.41
C ILE A 809 -5.89 12.10 36.50
N ASP A 810 -7.05 12.67 36.22
CA ASP A 810 -7.20 13.81 35.31
C ASP A 810 -6.33 15.02 35.77
N PRO A 811 -5.40 15.49 34.92
CA PRO A 811 -4.57 16.65 35.23
C PRO A 811 -5.35 17.98 35.29
N LEU A 812 -6.55 18.09 34.71
CA LEU A 812 -7.38 19.29 34.86
C LEU A 812 -7.76 19.52 36.33
N LEU A 813 -8.01 18.44 37.05
CA LEU A 813 -8.46 18.47 38.44
C LEU A 813 -7.28 18.64 39.42
N ASP A 814 -6.04 18.77 38.95
CA ASP A 814 -4.84 18.89 39.81
C ASP A 814 -4.97 20.04 40.83
N SER A 815 -5.59 21.15 40.45
CA SER A 815 -5.85 22.30 41.36
C SER A 815 -6.86 22.01 42.49
N LEU A 816 -7.71 20.99 42.30
CA LEU A 816 -8.73 20.56 43.25
C LEU A 816 -8.26 19.40 44.13
N ARG A 817 -7.12 18.76 43.84
CA ARG A 817 -6.65 17.54 44.55
C ARG A 817 -6.45 17.68 46.05
N SER A 818 -6.18 18.89 46.52
CA SER A 818 -6.03 19.17 47.97
C SER A 818 -7.37 19.33 48.70
N ASP A 819 -8.48 19.48 47.97
CA ASP A 819 -9.82 19.61 48.54
C ASP A 819 -10.42 18.21 48.82
N PRO A 820 -10.88 17.93 50.05
CA PRO A 820 -11.40 16.61 50.42
C PRO A 820 -12.64 16.19 49.62
N ARG A 821 -13.39 17.12 49.03
CA ARG A 821 -14.55 16.80 48.18
C ARG A 821 -14.15 15.99 46.94
N LEU A 822 -12.97 16.22 46.38
CA LEU A 822 -12.49 15.44 45.23
C LEU A 822 -12.18 13.99 45.61
N ALA A 823 -11.58 13.78 46.79
CA ALA A 823 -11.30 12.44 47.31
C ALA A 823 -12.59 11.64 47.55
N ASP A 824 -13.67 12.31 47.95
CA ASP A 824 -14.98 11.69 48.08
C ASP A 824 -15.56 11.25 46.72
N PHE A 825 -15.39 12.03 45.65
CA PHE A 825 -15.75 11.57 44.29
C PHE A 825 -14.96 10.34 43.85
N VAL A 826 -13.65 10.32 44.08
CA VAL A 826 -12.77 9.16 43.80
C VAL A 826 -13.30 7.91 44.53
N HIS A 827 -13.66 8.04 45.81
CA HIS A 827 -14.23 6.94 46.58
C HIS A 827 -15.61 6.51 46.07
N ARG A 828 -16.48 7.45 45.69
CA ARG A 828 -17.82 7.17 45.18
C ARG A 828 -17.80 6.41 43.85
N VAL A 829 -16.80 6.65 43.01
CA VAL A 829 -16.57 5.87 41.79
C VAL A 829 -15.68 4.64 42.03
N GLY A 830 -15.29 4.32 43.27
CA GLY A 830 -14.60 3.07 43.60
C GLY A 830 -13.10 3.00 43.26
N LEU A 831 -12.38 4.13 43.22
CA LEU A 831 -10.97 4.23 42.82
C LEU A 831 -9.96 4.59 43.93
#